data_AF-A0A4Q3S1L3-F1
#
_entry.id   AF-A0A4Q3S1L3-F1
#
_cell.length_a   1.000
_cell.length_b   1.000
_cell.length_c   1.000
_cell.angle_alpha   90.00
_cell.angle_beta   90.00
_cell.angle_gamma   90.00
#
_symmetry.space_group_name_H-M   'P 1'
#
loop_
_entity.id
_entity.type
_entity.pdbx_description
1 polymer ?
#
loop_
_entity_poly.entity_id
_entity_poly.type
_entity_poly.pdbx_seq_one_letter_code
_entity_poly.pdbx_strand_id
1 'polypeptide(L)'
;MAYRTQAAIHMDARDDILLGRKVAGLDERAPATSHSFADLLATSSLASPAASAPTTVPAGTAWAGKGYTAFVFDGVGDFKPVLPTQPLLITTDLHPADSTTTDTLAVDGAHIVATIDTIGDQDWFKVELVQGQTYDISMFQKVGGPSIVPLLDSYIELFDASGTFIMSADGGGPNTPQGLDAILTYTATATGTYYVNAMSFDQEAANGTTGDGVGDYEIFVETLEGGDPNAYVPFYSPDSPLSSIDWGSVFDRSSRNPDGNNGTRPNDKAPDGSTPVTNNEFGIVGKNVITYYFAKQGDLFLDEEPGGLATMVQAQNMKDWEKAAFRKALDQYEHVADIIYIEVDNRAAADLKFITYLGTPGPGASLLGRMSPPNEPNEGQAEFNAGDARWTQAGVSQGGFYFSTLLHEFGHGHGMAHPHDNGGHSTIMRGAEPSDDPVEGAVGGQLGDYNLSQQVFTVMSYNDGWQTSPYGMPSSGDILAQNADPFGWQGTLAALDIAVIQDKYGVNEEYNAGANIYSMKDVNAPGTFYQTIWDGGGTDEIRYTGAREALIDLRAASLQYEEGGGGFVSYAYGIFGGYTIANGVVIENATTGGGNDLIHGNEAANTLKGNAGNDILGGFGGNDRLEGGAGDDLLDGGLGNDNLIGGDGADTLTDTGGTSDQMYGQNGDDVLTITRATGGTGNFVL
;
A
#
# COMPACT_ATOMS: atom_id res chain seq x y z
N MET A 1 51.79 -27.00 16.61
CA MET A 1 53.03 -26.90 15.80
C MET A 1 53.02 -25.54 15.10
N ALA A 2 54.18 -24.97 14.76
CA ALA A 2 54.27 -23.70 14.04
C ALA A 2 53.69 -23.84 12.60
N TYR A 3 53.21 -22.77 11.96
CA TYR A 3 54.11 -21.81 11.29
C TYR A 3 53.72 -20.32 11.39
N ARG A 4 54.73 -19.50 11.07
CA ARG A 4 54.81 -18.03 11.09
C ARG A 4 54.94 -17.47 9.65
N THR A 5 54.74 -16.19 9.31
CA THR A 5 54.07 -14.98 9.87
C THR A 5 54.28 -13.88 8.82
N GLN A 6 53.34 -12.92 8.64
CA GLN A 6 53.59 -11.46 8.48
C GLN A 6 52.29 -10.74 8.03
N ALA A 7 52.02 -9.45 8.28
CA ALA A 7 52.32 -8.47 9.34
C ALA A 7 52.01 -7.05 8.78
N ALA A 8 51.04 -6.33 9.39
CA ALA A 8 50.83 -4.87 9.29
C ALA A 8 50.51 -4.31 7.86
N ILE A 9 49.85 -3.16 7.67
CA ILE A 9 49.92 -1.88 8.41
C ILE A 9 48.54 -1.22 8.56
N HIS A 10 48.38 -0.56 9.70
CA HIS A 10 47.25 0.29 10.11
C HIS A 10 47.58 1.75 9.75
N MET A 11 46.68 2.51 9.14
CA MET A 11 46.78 3.98 9.13
C MET A 11 45.42 4.66 8.92
N ASP A 12 45.28 5.84 9.53
CA ASP A 12 44.06 6.62 9.74
C ASP A 12 44.32 8.09 9.36
N ALA A 13 43.23 8.85 9.19
CA ALA A 13 43.10 10.31 9.21
C ALA A 13 43.51 11.19 7.98
N ARG A 14 42.44 11.71 7.32
CA ARG A 14 42.06 13.13 7.08
C ARG A 14 42.90 14.12 6.22
N ASP A 15 42.13 15.05 5.63
CA ASP A 15 42.45 16.34 4.95
C ASP A 15 43.25 16.23 3.61
N ASP A 16 43.06 17.00 2.52
CA ASP A 16 42.87 18.46 2.39
C ASP A 16 42.22 18.94 1.03
N ILE A 17 41.41 20.00 1.13
CA ILE A 17 41.20 21.24 0.31
C ILE A 17 41.69 21.42 -1.18
N LEU A 18 40.76 21.94 -2.01
CA LEU A 18 40.81 22.80 -3.25
C LEU A 18 41.84 22.63 -4.41
N LEU A 19 41.31 22.71 -5.65
CA LEU A 19 41.72 23.48 -6.87
C LEU A 19 40.96 22.88 -8.10
N GLY A 20 40.31 23.56 -9.04
CA GLY A 20 40.34 24.97 -9.46
C GLY A 20 40.68 25.10 -10.97
N ARG A 21 39.69 25.07 -11.90
CA ARG A 21 39.92 25.41 -13.34
C ARG A 21 38.67 25.87 -14.11
N LYS A 22 38.79 26.98 -14.84
CA LYS A 22 37.86 27.49 -15.87
C LYS A 22 38.04 26.76 -17.21
N VAL A 23 36.96 26.59 -17.96
CA VAL A 23 36.89 26.74 -19.43
C VAL A 23 35.56 27.44 -19.78
N ALA A 24 35.51 28.22 -20.87
CA ALA A 24 34.33 28.95 -21.32
C ALA A 24 33.94 28.55 -22.75
N GLY A 25 32.66 28.69 -23.11
CA GLY A 25 32.16 28.52 -24.47
C GLY A 25 30.66 28.19 -24.52
N LEU A 26 29.82 29.21 -24.67
CA LEU A 26 28.41 29.10 -25.05
C LEU A 26 28.30 29.54 -26.52
N ASP A 27 27.63 28.75 -27.37
CA ASP A 27 26.96 29.30 -28.54
C ASP A 27 25.74 28.44 -28.97
N GLU A 28 24.68 29.19 -29.27
CA GLU A 28 23.30 28.97 -29.74
C GLU A 28 22.72 27.64 -30.31
N ARG A 29 21.44 27.43 -29.92
CA ARG A 29 20.26 26.93 -30.68
C ARG A 29 20.15 25.45 -31.12
N ALA A 30 19.16 24.77 -30.53
CA ALA A 30 18.32 23.74 -31.15
C ALA A 30 16.86 23.94 -30.70
N PRO A 31 15.83 23.57 -31.51
CA PRO A 31 14.43 23.92 -31.22
C PRO A 31 13.77 22.94 -30.22
N ALA A 32 12.84 23.46 -29.41
CA ALA A 32 12.02 22.65 -28.52
C ALA A 32 11.02 21.78 -29.31
N THR A 33 10.96 20.50 -28.96
CA THR A 33 9.85 19.61 -29.29
C THR A 33 8.80 19.70 -28.19
N SER A 34 7.55 19.96 -28.56
CA SER A 34 6.42 20.00 -27.63
C SER A 34 6.14 18.61 -27.07
N HIS A 35 6.41 18.39 -25.79
CA HIS A 35 5.77 17.35 -24.99
C HIS A 35 4.36 17.84 -24.62
N SER A 36 3.42 16.92 -24.37
CA SER A 36 2.08 17.30 -23.93
C SER A 36 2.10 17.59 -22.42
N PHE A 37 1.18 18.42 -21.96
CA PHE A 37 1.12 18.83 -20.55
C PHE A 37 0.90 17.62 -19.62
N ALA A 38 0.08 16.66 -20.05
CA ALA A 38 -0.15 15.40 -19.34
C ALA A 38 1.11 14.54 -19.17
N ASP A 39 2.09 14.63 -20.09
CA ASP A 39 3.35 13.89 -19.96
C ASP A 39 4.20 14.40 -18.78
N LEU A 40 4.08 15.68 -18.40
CA LEU A 40 4.87 16.26 -17.30
C LEU A 40 4.31 15.86 -15.93
N LEU A 41 2.99 15.97 -15.73
CA LEU A 41 2.32 15.52 -14.49
C LEU A 41 2.43 13.99 -14.27
N ALA A 42 2.58 13.20 -15.34
CA ALA A 42 2.77 11.75 -15.25
C ALA A 42 4.24 11.31 -15.02
N THR A 43 5.24 12.21 -15.05
CA THR A 43 6.66 11.81 -15.03
C THR A 43 7.35 11.91 -13.66
N SER A 44 7.27 10.83 -12.89
CA SER A 44 8.06 10.62 -11.67
C SER A 44 9.54 10.24 -11.93
N SER A 45 10.31 11.06 -12.67
CA SER A 45 11.80 11.08 -12.50
C SER A 45 12.48 12.31 -13.12
N LEU A 46 13.01 13.20 -12.28
CA LEU A 46 13.92 14.27 -12.73
C LEU A 46 15.32 13.72 -13.04
N ALA A 47 15.91 14.23 -14.12
CA ALA A 47 17.12 13.66 -14.72
C ALA A 47 18.43 14.09 -14.02
N SER A 48 19.34 13.13 -13.83
CA SER A 48 20.74 13.42 -13.47
C SER A 48 21.59 13.90 -14.68
N PRO A 49 22.61 14.77 -14.45
CA PRO A 49 23.25 15.55 -15.52
C PRO A 49 24.18 14.75 -16.46
N ALA A 50 24.37 15.31 -17.66
CA ALA A 50 24.98 14.64 -18.81
C ALA A 50 26.52 14.45 -18.74
N ALA A 51 27.00 13.39 -19.41
CA ALA A 51 28.40 13.20 -19.80
C ALA A 51 28.53 12.67 -21.23
N SER A 52 29.60 13.08 -21.93
CA SER A 52 29.79 12.98 -23.38
C SER A 52 30.17 11.59 -23.92
N ALA A 53 29.64 11.25 -25.11
CA ALA A 53 30.12 10.11 -25.92
C ALA A 53 31.56 10.35 -26.47
N PRO A 54 32.34 9.28 -26.72
CA PRO A 54 32.53 8.88 -28.12
C PRO A 54 32.77 7.37 -28.42
N THR A 55 32.08 6.88 -29.45
CA THR A 55 32.50 5.92 -30.51
C THR A 55 33.31 4.63 -30.24
N THR A 56 32.84 3.54 -30.88
CA THR A 56 33.48 2.26 -31.28
C THR A 56 33.56 1.11 -30.27
N VAL A 57 33.07 -0.06 -30.71
CA VAL A 57 32.94 -1.35 -29.98
C VAL A 57 33.79 -2.42 -30.67
N PRO A 58 34.44 -3.32 -29.93
CA PRO A 58 34.24 -4.76 -30.20
C PRO A 58 34.04 -5.63 -28.94
N ALA A 59 32.98 -6.45 -29.00
CA ALA A 59 32.61 -7.65 -28.22
C ALA A 59 33.42 -8.11 -26.99
N GLY A 60 32.72 -8.30 -25.86
CA GLY A 60 33.18 -9.06 -24.69
C GLY A 60 32.27 -8.95 -23.45
N THR A 61 31.25 -9.81 -23.35
CA THR A 61 30.36 -10.11 -22.19
C THR A 61 30.55 -9.35 -20.85
N ALA A 62 29.50 -8.62 -20.42
CA ALA A 62 28.81 -8.70 -19.11
C ALA A 62 28.22 -7.34 -18.64
N TRP A 63 26.90 -7.31 -18.38
CA TRP A 63 26.12 -6.43 -17.49
C TRP A 63 26.48 -4.93 -17.35
N ALA A 64 25.62 -4.05 -17.89
CA ALA A 64 25.06 -2.88 -17.18
C ALA A 64 24.05 -2.07 -18.04
N GLY A 65 22.90 -1.76 -17.42
CA GLY A 65 21.86 -0.77 -17.74
C GLY A 65 21.84 0.04 -19.05
N LYS A 66 20.67 0.08 -19.71
CA LYS A 66 19.73 1.21 -19.63
C LYS A 66 18.50 1.02 -20.54
N GLY A 67 17.34 1.43 -20.02
CA GLY A 67 16.35 2.20 -20.78
C GLY A 67 15.14 1.44 -21.29
N TYR A 68 13.98 1.79 -20.73
CA TYR A 68 12.72 1.91 -21.47
C TYR A 68 12.05 3.22 -21.05
N THR A 69 11.45 3.91 -22.03
CA THR A 69 10.61 5.09 -21.85
C THR A 69 9.39 4.91 -22.76
N ALA A 70 8.21 4.72 -22.18
CA ALA A 70 6.89 5.06 -22.74
C ALA A 70 5.80 4.62 -21.75
N PHE A 71 4.98 5.58 -21.30
CA PHE A 71 3.57 5.34 -20.94
C PHE A 71 2.72 5.50 -22.24
N VAL A 72 1.42 5.22 -22.36
CA VAL A 72 0.24 5.29 -21.45
C VAL A 72 -0.84 4.32 -21.98
N PHE A 73 -1.69 3.73 -21.13
CA PHE A 73 -3.17 3.54 -21.22
C PHE A 73 -3.63 2.61 -20.06
N ASP A 74 -4.40 3.14 -19.10
CA ASP A 74 -5.83 2.94 -18.83
C ASP A 74 -6.30 1.72 -17.99
N GLY A 75 -5.39 0.83 -17.56
CA GLY A 75 -5.56 0.02 -16.34
C GLY A 75 -5.28 -1.49 -16.49
N VAL A 76 -4.81 -2.09 -15.39
CA VAL A 76 -4.25 -3.46 -15.31
C VAL A 76 -2.89 -3.61 -16.03
N GLY A 77 -2.13 -4.65 -15.70
CA GLY A 77 -0.68 -4.72 -15.86
C GLY A 77 -0.18 -4.71 -17.32
N ASP A 78 0.99 -4.11 -17.55
CA ASP A 78 1.65 -4.18 -18.85
C ASP A 78 3.20 -4.07 -18.82
N PHE A 79 3.84 -4.76 -19.77
CA PHE A 79 5.26 -4.80 -20.14
C PHE A 79 6.34 -5.48 -19.26
N LYS A 80 6.78 -6.67 -19.69
CA LYS A 80 8.11 -6.84 -20.34
C LYS A 80 8.09 -7.91 -21.46
N PRO A 81 8.67 -7.64 -22.64
CA PRO A 81 8.67 -8.60 -23.75
C PRO A 81 9.74 -9.68 -23.61
N VAL A 82 9.35 -10.91 -23.23
CA VAL A 82 10.16 -12.13 -23.45
C VAL A 82 9.28 -13.29 -23.92
N LEU A 83 9.13 -13.44 -25.24
CA LEU A 83 8.67 -14.69 -25.84
C LEU A 83 9.86 -15.62 -26.11
N PRO A 84 10.12 -16.67 -25.30
CA PRO A 84 10.69 -17.88 -25.85
C PRO A 84 9.64 -18.52 -26.77
N THR A 85 10.09 -19.30 -27.76
CA THR A 85 9.16 -20.08 -28.60
C THR A 85 8.48 -21.15 -27.74
N GLN A 86 7.25 -20.89 -27.30
CA GLN A 86 6.48 -21.86 -26.53
C GLN A 86 6.18 -23.10 -27.40
N PRO A 87 6.35 -24.32 -26.86
CA PRO A 87 6.00 -25.53 -27.60
C PRO A 87 4.48 -25.68 -27.65
N LEU A 88 3.93 -25.85 -28.85
CA LEU A 88 2.57 -26.38 -29.01
C LEU A 88 2.47 -27.72 -28.30
N LEU A 89 1.60 -27.79 -27.28
CA LEU A 89 1.30 -29.01 -26.57
C LEU A 89 0.38 -29.86 -27.47
N ILE A 90 0.81 -31.09 -27.78
CA ILE A 90 0.00 -32.03 -28.59
C ILE A 90 -0.82 -32.90 -27.65
N THR A 91 -1.61 -32.22 -26.82
CA THR A 91 -2.71 -32.75 -26.03
C THR A 91 -3.96 -32.82 -26.90
N THR A 92 -5.12 -33.13 -26.32
CA THR A 92 -6.37 -33.21 -27.07
C THR A 92 -7.36 -32.36 -26.31
N ASP A 93 -7.76 -31.24 -26.90
CA ASP A 93 -8.86 -30.40 -26.43
C ASP A 93 -10.02 -31.28 -25.94
N LEU A 94 -10.35 -31.11 -24.66
CA LEU A 94 -11.44 -31.78 -23.96
C LEU A 94 -12.60 -30.83 -23.63
N HIS A 95 -12.41 -29.51 -23.80
CA HIS A 95 -13.21 -28.47 -23.17
C HIS A 95 -13.62 -27.41 -24.21
N PRO A 96 -14.89 -27.32 -24.61
CA PRO A 96 -15.29 -26.43 -25.69
C PRO A 96 -15.08 -24.94 -25.37
N ALA A 97 -14.50 -24.21 -26.32
CA ALA A 97 -14.32 -22.75 -26.31
C ALA A 97 -15.61 -21.90 -26.44
N ASP A 98 -16.77 -22.42 -26.04
CA ASP A 98 -18.02 -21.66 -26.02
C ASP A 98 -19.09 -22.20 -25.05
N SER A 99 -20.15 -21.41 -24.87
CA SER A 99 -21.35 -21.75 -24.07
C SER A 99 -22.10 -23.05 -24.46
N THR A 100 -21.73 -23.74 -25.55
CA THR A 100 -22.25 -25.08 -25.85
C THR A 100 -21.61 -26.18 -25.02
N THR A 101 -20.53 -25.87 -24.26
CA THR A 101 -19.87 -26.76 -23.30
C THR A 101 -20.83 -27.62 -22.49
N THR A 102 -20.45 -28.87 -22.25
CA THR A 102 -21.16 -29.79 -21.33
C THR A 102 -20.45 -29.97 -20.01
N ASP A 103 -19.27 -29.38 -19.85
CA ASP A 103 -18.46 -29.51 -18.66
C ASP A 103 -18.97 -28.59 -17.55
N THR A 104 -18.83 -29.04 -16.31
CA THR A 104 -19.47 -28.41 -15.16
C THR A 104 -18.50 -28.27 -14.00
N LEU A 105 -18.26 -27.05 -13.56
CA LEU A 105 -17.69 -26.78 -12.24
C LEU A 105 -18.80 -27.00 -11.20
N ALA A 106 -18.55 -27.92 -10.28
CA ALA A 106 -19.39 -28.07 -9.10
C ALA A 106 -18.89 -27.10 -8.03
N VAL A 107 -19.79 -26.25 -7.56
CA VAL A 107 -19.60 -25.43 -6.35
C VAL A 107 -19.30 -26.36 -5.16
N ASP A 108 -18.28 -26.03 -4.37
CA ASP A 108 -17.73 -26.86 -3.28
C ASP A 108 -17.33 -28.28 -3.74
N GLY A 109 -16.94 -28.37 -5.01
CA GLY A 109 -16.66 -29.62 -5.72
C GLY A 109 -15.20 -30.06 -5.65
N ALA A 110 -14.91 -31.13 -6.41
CA ALA A 110 -13.52 -31.45 -6.71
C ALA A 110 -12.99 -30.49 -7.77
N HIS A 111 -11.76 -30.00 -7.59
CA HIS A 111 -11.10 -29.12 -8.55
C HIS A 111 -10.89 -29.86 -9.88
N ILE A 112 -11.00 -29.14 -10.99
CA ILE A 112 -10.73 -29.66 -12.32
C ILE A 112 -9.30 -29.27 -12.69
N VAL A 113 -8.46 -30.25 -13.03
CA VAL A 113 -7.15 -30.01 -13.61
C VAL A 113 -7.25 -30.19 -15.12
N ALA A 114 -6.91 -29.14 -15.86
CA ALA A 114 -7.02 -29.04 -17.32
C ALA A 114 -5.77 -28.37 -17.90
N THR A 115 -5.76 -28.13 -19.21
CA THR A 115 -4.62 -27.62 -19.96
C THR A 115 -5.11 -26.69 -21.06
N ILE A 116 -4.61 -25.45 -21.10
CA ILE A 116 -4.71 -24.57 -22.27
C ILE A 116 -3.76 -25.16 -23.32
N ASP A 117 -4.29 -25.87 -24.32
CA ASP A 117 -3.52 -26.74 -25.21
C ASP A 117 -2.80 -25.95 -26.32
N THR A 118 -3.42 -24.86 -26.78
CA THR A 118 -2.88 -24.00 -27.86
C THR A 118 -2.99 -22.51 -27.57
N ILE A 119 -2.23 -21.69 -28.28
CA ILE A 119 -2.29 -20.22 -28.17
C ILE A 119 -3.68 -19.76 -28.66
N GLY A 120 -4.39 -18.97 -27.84
CA GLY A 120 -5.78 -18.56 -28.06
C GLY A 120 -6.83 -19.65 -27.75
N ASP A 121 -6.45 -20.70 -27.01
CA ASP A 121 -7.38 -21.72 -26.52
C ASP A 121 -8.19 -21.23 -25.31
N GLN A 122 -9.39 -21.79 -25.13
CA GLN A 122 -10.38 -21.35 -24.14
C GLN A 122 -11.19 -22.55 -23.65
N ASP A 123 -11.21 -22.76 -22.35
CA ASP A 123 -11.95 -23.85 -21.72
C ASP A 123 -13.20 -23.30 -21.02
N TRP A 124 -14.39 -23.53 -21.58
CA TRP A 124 -15.64 -23.08 -20.94
C TRP A 124 -16.24 -24.14 -20.02
N PHE A 125 -16.61 -23.72 -18.82
CA PHE A 125 -17.30 -24.53 -17.81
C PHE A 125 -18.63 -23.89 -17.42
N LYS A 126 -19.65 -24.73 -17.20
CA LYS A 126 -20.90 -24.31 -16.55
C LYS A 126 -20.78 -24.36 -15.05
N VAL A 127 -21.34 -23.37 -14.35
CA VAL A 127 -21.50 -23.39 -12.89
C VAL A 127 -22.93 -22.97 -12.53
N GLU A 128 -23.53 -23.63 -11.55
CA GLU A 128 -24.87 -23.30 -11.05
C GLU A 128 -24.75 -22.47 -9.78
N LEU A 129 -25.07 -21.17 -9.86
CA LEU A 129 -24.96 -20.23 -8.75
C LEU A 129 -26.34 -19.90 -8.16
N VAL A 130 -26.39 -19.53 -6.88
CA VAL A 130 -27.61 -19.21 -6.14
C VAL A 130 -27.68 -17.72 -5.83
N GLN A 131 -28.82 -17.08 -6.13
CA GLN A 131 -29.04 -15.65 -5.90
C GLN A 131 -28.70 -15.24 -4.45
N GLY A 132 -27.84 -14.23 -4.31
CA GLY A 132 -27.42 -13.67 -3.03
C GLY A 132 -26.36 -14.49 -2.30
N GLN A 133 -25.88 -15.58 -2.89
CA GLN A 133 -24.69 -16.30 -2.42
C GLN A 133 -23.45 -15.75 -3.12
N THR A 134 -22.36 -15.62 -2.36
CA THR A 134 -21.04 -15.21 -2.83
C THR A 134 -20.17 -16.45 -3.07
N TYR A 135 -19.36 -16.39 -4.12
CA TYR A 135 -18.50 -17.49 -4.56
C TYR A 135 -17.13 -16.97 -4.96
N ASP A 136 -16.08 -17.72 -4.65
CA ASP A 136 -14.78 -17.57 -5.29
C ASP A 136 -14.68 -18.52 -6.47
N ILE A 137 -14.28 -17.99 -7.62
CA ILE A 137 -14.02 -18.73 -8.85
C ILE A 137 -12.53 -18.55 -9.12
N SER A 138 -11.76 -19.64 -9.00
CA SER A 138 -10.30 -19.59 -8.93
C SER A 138 -9.67 -20.50 -9.97
N MET A 139 -8.64 -20.01 -10.65
CA MET A 139 -7.84 -20.72 -11.65
C MET A 139 -6.36 -20.59 -11.27
N PHE A 140 -5.77 -21.66 -10.77
CA PHE A 140 -4.37 -21.70 -10.31
C PHE A 140 -3.47 -22.47 -11.29
N GLN A 141 -2.19 -22.12 -11.37
CA GLN A 141 -1.23 -22.92 -12.15
C GLN A 141 -1.12 -24.36 -11.60
N LYS A 142 -0.93 -25.37 -12.46
CA LYS A 142 -0.80 -26.77 -12.01
C LYS A 142 0.49 -27.46 -12.43
N VAL A 143 1.47 -27.47 -11.52
CA VAL A 143 2.65 -28.31 -11.66
C VAL A 143 2.24 -29.79 -11.59
N GLY A 144 2.51 -30.54 -12.67
CA GLY A 144 2.24 -31.97 -12.76
C GLY A 144 0.84 -32.35 -13.25
N GLY A 145 0.16 -31.44 -13.97
CA GLY A 145 -1.04 -31.74 -14.75
C GLY A 145 -0.76 -32.56 -16.03
N PRO A 146 -1.69 -32.56 -17.00
CA PRO A 146 -1.62 -33.38 -18.21
C PRO A 146 -0.41 -33.09 -19.11
N SER A 147 -0.01 -31.83 -19.25
CA SER A 147 1.11 -31.40 -20.11
C SER A 147 2.45 -31.32 -19.38
N ILE A 148 2.44 -31.36 -18.04
CA ILE A 148 3.53 -31.11 -17.09
C ILE A 148 4.19 -29.72 -17.19
N VAL A 149 3.60 -28.81 -17.94
CA VAL A 149 4.01 -27.40 -18.06
C VAL A 149 2.94 -26.57 -17.38
N PRO A 150 3.21 -25.86 -16.26
CA PRO A 150 2.20 -25.00 -15.65
C PRO A 150 1.82 -23.84 -16.57
N LEU A 151 0.56 -23.41 -16.54
CA LEU A 151 0.14 -22.16 -17.17
C LEU A 151 0.84 -20.99 -16.44
N LEU A 152 1.37 -20.04 -17.22
CA LEU A 152 2.20 -18.95 -16.68
C LEU A 152 1.45 -17.63 -16.51
N ASP A 153 0.28 -17.49 -17.15
CA ASP A 153 -0.45 -16.23 -17.29
C ASP A 153 -1.96 -16.55 -17.33
N SER A 154 -2.51 -16.94 -16.18
CA SER A 154 -3.88 -17.39 -15.98
C SER A 154 -4.87 -16.22 -16.09
N TYR A 155 -5.91 -16.38 -16.91
CA TYR A 155 -6.98 -15.41 -17.07
C TYR A 155 -8.35 -16.11 -17.04
N ILE A 156 -9.30 -15.53 -16.31
CA ILE A 156 -10.68 -16.04 -16.23
C ILE A 156 -11.71 -14.96 -16.51
N GLU A 157 -12.80 -15.34 -17.15
CA GLU A 157 -13.98 -14.49 -17.34
C GLU A 157 -15.24 -15.18 -16.83
N LEU A 158 -16.17 -14.40 -16.30
CA LEU A 158 -17.50 -14.86 -15.90
C LEU A 158 -18.58 -14.26 -16.80
N PHE A 159 -19.47 -15.12 -17.31
CA PHE A 159 -20.62 -14.75 -18.14
C PHE A 159 -21.94 -15.22 -17.51
N ASP A 160 -23.01 -14.46 -17.77
CA ASP A 160 -24.36 -14.81 -17.35
C ASP A 160 -25.00 -15.94 -18.20
N ALA A 161 -26.21 -16.37 -17.80
CA ALA A 161 -26.98 -17.39 -18.50
C ALA A 161 -27.30 -17.08 -19.99
N SER A 162 -27.10 -15.84 -20.44
CA SER A 162 -27.29 -15.40 -21.83
C SER A 162 -26.00 -15.34 -22.64
N GLY A 163 -24.84 -15.54 -22.02
CA GLY A 163 -23.52 -15.31 -22.60
C GLY A 163 -23.09 -13.85 -22.59
N THR A 164 -23.65 -13.03 -21.69
CA THR A 164 -23.21 -11.63 -21.50
C THR A 164 -22.09 -11.60 -20.46
N PHE A 165 -20.98 -10.93 -20.79
CA PHE A 165 -19.83 -10.74 -19.89
C PHE A 165 -20.24 -10.00 -18.61
N ILE A 166 -19.72 -10.46 -17.47
CA ILE A 166 -19.93 -9.86 -16.15
C ILE A 166 -18.65 -9.18 -15.66
N MET A 167 -17.57 -9.95 -15.52
CA MET A 167 -16.27 -9.52 -15.02
C MET A 167 -15.21 -10.55 -15.40
N SER A 168 -13.94 -10.17 -15.25
CA SER A 168 -12.78 -11.03 -15.44
C SER A 168 -11.79 -10.87 -14.29
N ALA A 169 -10.86 -11.81 -14.19
CA ALA A 169 -9.68 -11.71 -13.32
C ALA A 169 -8.43 -12.17 -14.08
N ASP A 170 -7.35 -11.44 -13.86
CA ASP A 170 -6.01 -11.72 -14.36
C ASP A 170 -5.10 -12.01 -13.15
N GLY A 171 -4.24 -13.03 -13.26
CA GLY A 171 -3.21 -13.26 -12.25
C GLY A 171 -2.07 -12.22 -12.32
N GLY A 172 -1.97 -11.47 -13.42
CA GLY A 172 -0.89 -10.53 -13.70
C GLY A 172 -0.94 -9.22 -12.91
N GLY A 173 0.23 -8.57 -12.81
CA GLY A 173 0.40 -7.25 -12.20
C GLY A 173 1.74 -6.60 -12.56
N PRO A 174 1.99 -5.32 -12.20
CA PRO A 174 3.18 -4.60 -12.67
C PRO A 174 4.51 -5.18 -12.15
N ASN A 175 4.49 -5.79 -10.96
CA ASN A 175 5.64 -6.48 -10.39
C ASN A 175 5.59 -7.99 -10.68
N THR A 176 4.42 -8.49 -11.10
CA THR A 176 4.14 -9.89 -11.43
C THR A 176 3.62 -10.00 -12.88
N PRO A 177 4.40 -9.67 -13.95
CA PRO A 177 3.85 -9.44 -15.30
C PRO A 177 3.44 -10.72 -16.06
N GLN A 178 3.42 -11.85 -15.36
CA GLN A 178 2.91 -13.15 -15.78
C GLN A 178 2.24 -13.77 -14.55
N GLY A 179 0.92 -13.87 -14.61
CA GLY A 179 0.06 -14.22 -13.50
C GLY A 179 -0.13 -15.72 -13.30
N LEU A 180 0.37 -16.28 -12.21
CA LEU A 180 0.25 -17.72 -11.98
C LEU A 180 -1.20 -18.14 -11.67
N ASP A 181 -1.90 -17.33 -10.89
CA ASP A 181 -3.18 -17.64 -10.27
C ASP A 181 -4.18 -16.48 -10.44
N ALA A 182 -5.36 -16.74 -11.00
CA ALA A 182 -6.44 -15.76 -11.17
C ALA A 182 -7.66 -16.11 -10.28
N ILE A 183 -8.24 -15.11 -9.61
CA ILE A 183 -9.35 -15.28 -8.64
C ILE A 183 -10.43 -14.24 -8.91
N LEU A 184 -11.68 -14.69 -8.97
CA LEU A 184 -12.85 -13.89 -9.27
C LEU A 184 -13.94 -14.18 -8.21
N THR A 185 -14.14 -13.25 -7.28
CA THR A 185 -15.25 -13.34 -6.31
C THR A 185 -16.51 -12.70 -6.88
N TYR A 186 -17.64 -13.42 -6.86
CA TYR A 186 -18.90 -12.93 -7.40
C TYR A 186 -20.11 -13.27 -6.50
N THR A 187 -20.92 -12.26 -6.18
CA THR A 187 -22.23 -12.45 -5.54
C THR A 187 -23.30 -12.60 -6.61
N ALA A 188 -23.90 -13.78 -6.72
CA ALA A 188 -24.81 -14.08 -7.83
C ALA A 188 -26.09 -13.24 -7.77
N THR A 189 -26.35 -12.47 -8.83
CA THR A 189 -27.53 -11.58 -8.90
C THR A 189 -28.82 -12.32 -9.22
N ALA A 190 -28.73 -13.56 -9.74
CA ALA A 190 -29.85 -14.46 -10.01
C ALA A 190 -29.43 -15.93 -9.78
N THR A 191 -30.39 -16.80 -9.48
CA THR A 191 -30.14 -18.26 -9.39
C THR A 191 -30.19 -18.88 -10.79
N GLY A 192 -29.15 -19.63 -11.16
CA GLY A 192 -29.13 -20.42 -12.39
C GLY A 192 -27.71 -20.67 -12.93
N THR A 193 -27.64 -21.08 -14.19
CA THR A 193 -26.39 -21.36 -14.89
C THR A 193 -25.64 -20.08 -15.24
N TYR A 194 -24.36 -20.03 -14.87
CA TYR A 194 -23.34 -19.09 -15.34
C TYR A 194 -22.26 -19.87 -16.09
N TYR A 195 -21.40 -19.15 -16.80
CA TYR A 195 -20.28 -19.75 -17.54
C TYR A 195 -18.96 -19.11 -17.10
N VAL A 196 -17.99 -19.95 -16.77
CA VAL A 196 -16.60 -19.55 -16.52
C VAL A 196 -15.78 -19.90 -17.76
N ASN A 197 -15.06 -18.92 -18.30
CA ASN A 197 -14.10 -19.09 -19.38
C ASN A 197 -12.70 -19.10 -18.76
N ALA A 198 -11.91 -20.14 -19.00
CA ALA A 198 -10.54 -20.26 -18.53
C ALA A 198 -9.58 -20.22 -19.73
N MET A 199 -8.57 -19.37 -19.67
CA MET A 199 -7.68 -19.08 -20.80
C MET A 199 -6.33 -18.54 -20.31
N SER A 200 -5.43 -18.24 -21.24
CA SER A 200 -4.26 -17.42 -20.93
C SER A 200 -4.52 -15.94 -21.21
N PHE A 201 -3.82 -15.05 -20.51
CA PHE A 201 -3.86 -13.62 -20.81
C PHE A 201 -3.36 -13.33 -22.23
N ASP A 202 -3.98 -12.35 -22.90
CA ASP A 202 -3.64 -11.92 -24.27
C ASP A 202 -2.98 -10.54 -24.23
N GLN A 203 -1.66 -10.50 -24.40
CA GLN A 203 -0.89 -9.25 -24.36
C GLN A 203 -0.98 -8.48 -25.68
N GLU A 204 -1.47 -9.11 -26.76
CA GLU A 204 -1.41 -8.61 -28.12
C GLU A 204 -2.73 -8.85 -28.89
N ALA A 205 -3.89 -8.57 -28.28
CA ALA A 205 -5.23 -8.83 -28.83
C ALA A 205 -5.48 -8.34 -30.28
N ALA A 206 -4.66 -7.41 -30.80
CA ALA A 206 -4.61 -7.02 -32.20
C ALA A 206 -4.15 -8.14 -33.17
N ASN A 207 -3.54 -9.21 -32.67
CA ASN A 207 -3.08 -10.38 -33.41
C ASN A 207 -4.25 -11.31 -33.82
N GLY A 208 -5.41 -11.19 -33.16
CA GLY A 208 -6.64 -11.96 -33.40
C GLY A 208 -6.72 -13.33 -32.71
N THR A 209 -5.88 -13.60 -31.71
CA THR A 209 -6.03 -14.70 -30.74
C THR A 209 -6.84 -14.23 -29.52
N THR A 210 -6.82 -15.03 -28.47
CA THR A 210 -7.42 -14.73 -27.16
C THR A 210 -6.55 -15.34 -26.05
N GLY A 211 -5.24 -15.13 -26.11
CA GLY A 211 -4.30 -15.62 -25.10
C GLY A 211 -2.96 -16.09 -25.68
N ASP A 212 -1.85 -15.65 -25.08
CA ASP A 212 -0.48 -15.89 -25.58
C ASP A 212 0.21 -17.13 -24.95
N GLY A 213 -0.39 -17.71 -23.89
CA GLY A 213 0.15 -18.81 -23.10
C GLY A 213 -0.47 -20.17 -23.39
N VAL A 214 0.23 -21.23 -22.98
CA VAL A 214 -0.24 -22.63 -22.94
C VAL A 214 0.25 -23.29 -21.66
N GLY A 215 -0.50 -24.24 -21.11
CA GLY A 215 -0.10 -24.95 -19.89
C GLY A 215 -1.24 -25.45 -19.02
N ASP A 216 -0.87 -26.24 -18.01
CA ASP A 216 -1.72 -26.88 -17.03
C ASP A 216 -2.17 -25.90 -15.94
N TYR A 217 -3.46 -25.97 -15.63
CA TYR A 217 -4.09 -25.20 -14.57
C TYR A 217 -5.08 -26.06 -13.77
N GLU A 218 -5.50 -25.55 -12.62
CA GLU A 218 -6.48 -26.14 -11.73
C GLU A 218 -7.57 -25.11 -11.45
N ILE A 219 -8.81 -25.41 -11.84
CA ILE A 219 -9.96 -24.51 -11.72
C ILE A 219 -11.02 -25.08 -10.78
N PHE A 220 -11.59 -24.22 -9.95
CA PHE A 220 -12.59 -24.59 -8.95
C PHE A 220 -13.52 -23.42 -8.60
N VAL A 221 -14.63 -23.74 -7.93
CA VAL A 221 -15.58 -22.76 -7.41
C VAL A 221 -15.96 -23.14 -5.99
N GLU A 222 -15.76 -22.23 -5.04
CA GLU A 222 -16.07 -22.43 -3.63
C GLU A 222 -17.15 -21.44 -3.16
N THR A 223 -18.05 -21.91 -2.30
CA THR A 223 -19.02 -21.07 -1.62
C THR A 223 -18.33 -20.33 -0.48
N LEU A 224 -18.34 -19.00 -0.54
CA LEU A 224 -18.05 -18.17 0.63
C LEU A 224 -19.28 -18.21 1.55
N GLU A 225 -19.33 -19.19 2.47
CA GLU A 225 -20.54 -19.49 3.27
C GLU A 225 -21.06 -18.26 4.01
N GLY A 226 -22.23 -17.76 3.59
CA GLY A 226 -23.00 -16.76 4.31
C GLY A 226 -23.65 -17.37 5.55
N GLY A 227 -22.87 -17.65 6.61
CA GLY A 227 -23.41 -18.23 7.84
C GLY A 227 -22.43 -18.81 8.86
N ASP A 228 -21.16 -19.04 8.53
CA ASP A 228 -20.15 -19.33 9.57
C ASP A 228 -19.84 -18.02 10.32
N PRO A 229 -20.03 -17.95 11.65
CA PRO A 229 -19.65 -16.76 12.43
C PRO A 229 -18.15 -16.42 12.39
N ASN A 230 -17.30 -17.28 11.83
CA ASN A 230 -15.86 -17.04 11.62
C ASN A 230 -15.49 -16.78 10.14
N ALA A 231 -16.37 -17.07 9.17
CA ALA A 231 -16.12 -16.76 7.77
C ALA A 231 -16.45 -15.28 7.51
N TYR A 232 -15.42 -14.46 7.47
CA TYR A 232 -15.54 -13.09 7.00
C TYR A 232 -15.68 -13.06 5.48
N VAL A 233 -16.67 -12.32 4.98
CA VAL A 233 -16.81 -11.99 3.56
C VAL A 233 -16.31 -10.56 3.37
N PRO A 234 -15.27 -10.32 2.55
CA PRO A 234 -14.75 -8.98 2.30
C PRO A 234 -15.80 -7.97 1.84
N PHE A 235 -15.84 -6.82 2.53
CA PHE A 235 -16.55 -5.63 2.06
C PHE A 235 -15.85 -4.92 0.88
N TYR A 236 -14.62 -5.34 0.56
CA TYR A 236 -13.76 -4.76 -0.47
C TYR A 236 -13.64 -5.65 -1.70
N SER A 237 -13.22 -5.09 -2.84
CA SER A 237 -13.04 -5.85 -4.10
C SER A 237 -12.02 -6.99 -3.93
N PRO A 238 -12.12 -8.09 -4.69
CA PRO A 238 -11.03 -9.07 -4.82
C PRO A 238 -9.73 -8.44 -5.34
N ASP A 239 -9.87 -7.42 -6.20
CA ASP A 239 -8.78 -6.56 -6.70
C ASP A 239 -8.21 -5.61 -5.63
N SER A 240 -8.59 -5.77 -4.36
CA SER A 240 -8.07 -4.98 -3.26
C SER A 240 -6.85 -5.65 -2.61
N PRO A 241 -5.77 -4.90 -2.30
CA PRO A 241 -4.66 -5.35 -1.44
C PRO A 241 -5.10 -5.71 -0.02
N LEU A 242 -6.36 -5.46 0.33
CA LEU A 242 -6.98 -5.82 1.59
C LEU A 242 -7.33 -7.31 1.71
N SER A 243 -7.50 -8.02 0.59
CA SER A 243 -7.87 -9.44 0.57
C SER A 243 -6.92 -10.35 1.38
N SER A 244 -5.63 -10.00 1.45
CA SER A 244 -4.56 -10.76 2.09
C SER A 244 -4.30 -10.46 3.57
N ILE A 245 -5.22 -9.80 4.25
CA ILE A 245 -5.13 -9.49 5.68
C ILE A 245 -6.27 -10.28 6.36
N ASP A 246 -6.11 -10.76 7.60
CA ASP A 246 -7.26 -11.28 8.34
C ASP A 246 -8.22 -10.14 8.76
N TRP A 247 -9.51 -10.43 8.65
CA TRP A 247 -10.63 -9.54 8.95
C TRP A 247 -11.57 -10.14 10.00
N GLY A 248 -11.68 -11.47 10.09
CA GLY A 248 -12.73 -12.13 10.85
C GLY A 248 -12.52 -12.16 12.36
N SER A 249 -11.27 -12.12 12.83
CA SER A 249 -10.96 -12.28 14.25
C SER A 249 -11.05 -10.98 15.06
N VAL A 250 -11.80 -11.02 16.17
CA VAL A 250 -12.01 -9.92 17.15
C VAL A 250 -12.17 -10.50 18.57
N PHE A 251 -11.93 -9.71 19.61
CA PHE A 251 -12.04 -10.16 21.01
C PHE A 251 -13.48 -10.50 21.45
N ASP A 252 -13.64 -11.61 22.19
CA ASP A 252 -14.88 -12.17 22.80
C ASP A 252 -15.58 -11.24 23.83
N ARG A 253 -15.08 -10.01 24.04
CA ARG A 253 -15.63 -9.01 24.97
C ARG A 253 -15.93 -7.65 24.36
N SER A 254 -15.72 -7.52 23.05
CA SER A 254 -16.02 -6.30 22.30
C SER A 254 -17.52 -5.97 22.28
N SER A 255 -17.87 -4.70 22.52
CA SER A 255 -19.21 -4.18 22.27
C SER A 255 -19.31 -3.68 20.83
N ARG A 256 -19.65 -4.61 19.91
CA ARG A 256 -19.83 -4.36 18.46
C ARG A 256 -20.66 -3.10 18.19
N ASN A 257 -20.35 -2.39 17.09
CA ASN A 257 -21.18 -1.30 16.59
C ASN A 257 -22.62 -1.81 16.35
N PRO A 258 -23.69 -1.19 16.91
CA PRO A 258 -25.03 -1.79 16.93
C PRO A 258 -25.72 -2.03 15.58
N ASP A 259 -25.25 -1.45 14.48
CA ASP A 259 -25.90 -1.50 13.16
C ASP A 259 -25.07 -2.12 12.04
N GLY A 260 -23.77 -2.39 12.25
CA GLY A 260 -22.91 -3.09 11.29
C GLY A 260 -22.79 -2.43 9.91
N ASN A 261 -22.95 -1.10 9.83
CA ASN A 261 -22.78 -0.33 8.60
C ASN A 261 -21.78 0.80 8.80
N ASN A 262 -21.05 1.17 7.73
CA ASN A 262 -20.20 2.36 7.71
C ASN A 262 -21.04 3.64 7.53
N GLY A 263 -20.78 4.65 8.37
CA GLY A 263 -21.32 6.01 8.22
C GLY A 263 -21.80 6.67 9.51
N THR A 264 -22.19 7.95 9.39
CA THR A 264 -22.43 8.84 10.53
C THR A 264 -23.42 8.31 11.54
N ARG A 265 -23.00 8.21 12.81
CA ARG A 265 -23.81 7.72 13.94
C ARG A 265 -25.18 8.41 14.02
N PRO A 266 -26.31 7.67 13.94
CA PRO A 266 -27.60 8.15 14.39
C PRO A 266 -27.57 8.29 15.93
N ASN A 267 -27.48 9.53 16.38
CA ASN A 267 -27.62 9.97 17.76
C ASN A 267 -28.47 9.05 18.69
N ASP A 268 -27.77 8.43 19.63
CA ASP A 268 -28.29 7.77 20.84
C ASP A 268 -29.28 6.60 20.62
N LYS A 269 -29.49 6.15 19.38
CA LYS A 269 -30.47 5.10 19.04
C LYS A 269 -30.03 4.29 17.83
N ALA A 270 -30.16 2.97 17.95
CA ALA A 270 -30.04 2.09 16.78
C ALA A 270 -31.11 2.43 15.73
N PRO A 271 -30.92 2.07 14.44
CA PRO A 271 -31.87 2.37 13.35
C PRO A 271 -33.30 1.83 13.58
N ASP A 272 -33.48 0.81 14.43
CA ASP A 272 -34.77 0.25 14.84
C ASP A 272 -35.45 1.02 16.00
N GLY A 273 -34.77 2.02 16.57
CA GLY A 273 -35.21 2.83 17.70
C GLY A 273 -34.89 2.25 19.09
N SER A 274 -34.14 1.16 19.17
CA SER A 274 -33.72 0.53 20.43
C SER A 274 -32.59 1.30 21.14
N THR A 275 -32.45 1.05 22.45
CA THR A 275 -31.36 1.61 23.28
C THR A 275 -30.02 1.01 22.84
N PRO A 276 -28.95 1.81 22.67
CA PRO A 276 -27.62 1.31 22.33
C PRO A 276 -27.15 0.20 23.27
N VAL A 277 -26.33 -0.72 22.75
CA VAL A 277 -25.83 -1.88 23.49
C VAL A 277 -24.82 -1.42 24.55
N THR A 278 -25.28 -1.20 25.79
CA THR A 278 -24.44 -0.78 26.94
C THR A 278 -23.68 -1.96 27.58
N ASN A 279 -23.34 -3.01 26.82
CA ASN A 279 -23.00 -4.32 27.38
C ASN A 279 -21.50 -4.55 27.63
N ASN A 280 -20.76 -3.50 28.02
CA ASN A 280 -19.43 -3.61 28.61
C ASN A 280 -19.45 -3.16 30.08
N GLU A 281 -18.59 -3.74 30.91
CA GLU A 281 -18.59 -3.50 32.37
C GLU A 281 -18.19 -2.07 32.78
N PHE A 282 -17.69 -1.28 31.82
CA PHE A 282 -17.25 0.11 31.98
C PHE A 282 -18.35 1.13 31.67
N GLY A 283 -19.46 0.71 31.06
CA GLY A 283 -20.59 1.57 30.72
C GLY A 283 -20.31 2.57 29.59
N ILE A 284 -19.31 2.28 28.74
CA ILE A 284 -18.94 3.13 27.60
C ILE A 284 -19.85 2.79 26.42
N VAL A 285 -20.45 3.79 25.79
CA VAL A 285 -21.45 3.61 24.73
C VAL A 285 -20.84 3.89 23.37
N GLY A 286 -21.01 2.96 22.42
CA GLY A 286 -20.60 3.14 21.03
C GLY A 286 -19.09 3.07 20.78
N LYS A 287 -18.28 2.56 21.72
CA LYS A 287 -16.88 2.21 21.46
C LYS A 287 -16.65 0.76 21.87
N ASN A 288 -15.80 0.05 21.14
CA ASN A 288 -15.32 -1.28 21.47
C ASN A 288 -14.31 -1.16 22.61
N VAL A 289 -14.66 -1.65 23.79
CA VAL A 289 -13.74 -1.62 24.93
C VAL A 289 -12.81 -2.82 24.86
N ILE A 290 -11.50 -2.56 24.82
CA ILE A 290 -10.45 -3.59 24.85
C ILE A 290 -9.61 -3.35 26.11
N THR A 291 -9.57 -4.34 27.01
CA THR A 291 -8.81 -4.22 28.26
C THR A 291 -7.39 -4.74 28.11
N TYR A 292 -6.43 -4.14 28.81
CA TYR A 292 -5.02 -4.56 28.70
C TYR A 292 -4.27 -4.56 30.04
N TYR A 293 -3.24 -5.41 30.13
CA TYR A 293 -2.40 -5.57 31.32
C TYR A 293 -0.92 -5.49 30.96
N PHE A 294 -0.19 -4.61 31.64
CA PHE A 294 1.28 -4.63 31.64
C PHE A 294 1.79 -5.68 32.63
N ALA A 295 2.54 -6.66 32.13
CA ALA A 295 3.11 -7.71 32.95
C ALA A 295 4.03 -7.16 34.07
N LYS A 296 3.92 -7.77 35.25
CA LYS A 296 4.66 -7.39 36.46
C LYS A 296 5.89 -8.31 36.58
N GLN A 297 6.95 -7.82 37.22
CA GLN A 297 8.21 -8.56 37.30
C GLN A 297 8.02 -9.97 37.89
N GLY A 298 8.45 -10.99 37.16
CA GLY A 298 8.35 -12.37 37.60
C GLY A 298 6.99 -13.04 37.33
N ASP A 299 6.04 -12.33 36.70
CA ASP A 299 4.92 -13.01 36.04
C ASP A 299 5.47 -14.01 35.02
N LEU A 300 4.85 -15.19 34.98
CA LEU A 300 5.20 -16.27 34.06
C LEU A 300 4.06 -16.48 33.07
N PHE A 301 4.44 -16.56 31.80
CA PHE A 301 3.57 -16.82 30.65
C PHE A 301 4.11 -18.04 29.90
N LEU A 302 3.20 -18.78 29.28
CA LEU A 302 3.58 -19.88 28.39
C LEU A 302 3.97 -19.29 27.05
N ASP A 303 5.14 -19.70 26.59
CA ASP A 303 5.64 -19.43 25.25
C ASP A 303 5.18 -20.57 24.34
N GLU A 304 4.31 -20.28 23.38
CA GLU A 304 3.91 -21.23 22.34
C GLU A 304 4.57 -20.87 21.00
N GLU A 305 5.76 -21.42 20.79
CA GLU A 305 6.36 -21.55 19.46
C GLU A 305 5.57 -22.60 18.64
N PRO A 306 5.07 -22.27 17.43
CA PRO A 306 4.39 -23.23 16.56
C PRO A 306 5.25 -24.47 16.26
N GLY A 307 4.86 -25.62 16.82
CA GLY A 307 5.60 -26.89 16.71
C GLY A 307 6.82 -27.03 17.63
N GLY A 308 7.07 -26.05 18.52
CA GLY A 308 8.17 -26.07 19.49
C GLY A 308 7.87 -26.79 20.80
N LEU A 309 8.87 -26.85 21.69
CA LEU A 309 8.65 -27.17 23.11
C LEU A 309 8.27 -25.89 23.83
N ALA A 310 7.05 -25.82 24.38
CA ALA A 310 6.59 -24.64 25.09
C ALA A 310 7.58 -24.22 26.19
N THR A 311 8.05 -22.97 26.14
CA THR A 311 8.96 -22.41 27.14
C THR A 311 8.20 -21.53 28.14
N MET A 312 8.93 -20.85 29.04
CA MET A 312 8.33 -19.97 30.04
C MET A 312 8.96 -18.59 29.89
N VAL A 313 8.20 -17.62 29.40
CA VAL A 313 8.63 -16.23 29.34
C VAL A 313 8.44 -15.61 30.71
N GLN A 314 9.55 -15.09 31.27
CA GLN A 314 9.53 -14.34 32.52
C GLN A 314 9.49 -12.84 32.23
N ALA A 315 8.36 -12.22 32.58
CA ALA A 315 8.15 -10.80 32.39
C ALA A 315 9.15 -9.96 33.18
N GLN A 316 9.72 -8.96 32.52
CA GLN A 316 10.43 -7.85 33.15
C GLN A 316 9.42 -6.80 33.65
N ASN A 317 9.85 -5.94 34.58
CA ASN A 317 9.05 -4.78 34.91
C ASN A 317 9.18 -3.71 33.82
N MET A 318 8.12 -3.46 33.04
CA MET A 318 8.12 -2.34 32.12
C MET A 318 8.35 -1.00 32.84
N LYS A 319 9.26 -0.21 32.30
CA LYS A 319 9.60 1.15 32.70
C LYS A 319 8.50 2.12 32.24
N ASP A 320 8.40 3.28 32.89
CA ASP A 320 7.33 4.24 32.58
C ASP A 320 7.37 4.76 31.13
N TRP A 321 8.56 4.87 30.53
CA TRP A 321 8.70 5.25 29.12
C TRP A 321 8.33 4.13 28.14
N GLU A 322 8.49 2.87 28.53
CA GLU A 322 8.01 1.72 27.72
C GLU A 322 6.48 1.72 27.75
N LYS A 323 5.87 1.85 28.92
CA LYS A 323 4.40 1.96 29.07
C LYS A 323 3.80 3.16 28.34
N ALA A 324 4.52 4.30 28.28
CA ALA A 324 4.10 5.48 27.55
C ALA A 324 4.12 5.24 26.03
N ALA A 325 5.14 4.55 25.51
CA ALA A 325 5.21 4.15 24.11
C ALA A 325 4.09 3.16 23.71
N PHE A 326 3.83 2.15 24.54
CA PHE A 326 2.75 1.19 24.30
C PHE A 326 1.38 1.88 24.26
N ARG A 327 1.09 2.78 25.20
CA ARG A 327 -0.12 3.62 25.11
C ARG A 327 -0.12 4.44 23.84
N LYS A 328 0.99 5.08 23.48
CA LYS A 328 1.03 5.91 22.27
C LYS A 328 0.79 5.12 20.97
N ALA A 329 1.18 3.85 20.92
CA ALA A 329 0.85 2.93 19.82
C ALA A 329 -0.64 2.53 19.85
N LEU A 330 -1.21 2.20 21.02
CA LEU A 330 -2.65 1.97 21.18
C LEU A 330 -3.50 3.19 20.80
N ASP A 331 -3.08 4.41 21.17
CA ASP A 331 -3.72 5.65 20.75
C ASP A 331 -3.89 5.71 19.22
N GLN A 332 -2.99 5.11 18.42
CA GLN A 332 -3.08 5.17 16.95
C GLN A 332 -4.23 4.30 16.39
N TYR A 333 -4.68 3.29 17.14
CA TYR A 333 -5.90 2.53 16.84
C TYR A 333 -7.14 3.32 17.28
N GLU A 334 -7.13 3.92 18.49
CA GLU A 334 -8.24 4.77 18.96
C GLU A 334 -8.46 5.99 18.06
N HIS A 335 -7.40 6.55 17.47
CA HIS A 335 -7.51 7.68 16.55
C HIS A 335 -8.39 7.34 15.34
N VAL A 336 -8.27 6.13 14.78
CA VAL A 336 -8.87 5.80 13.47
C VAL A 336 -10.17 5.01 13.57
N ALA A 337 -10.36 4.25 14.66
CA ALA A 337 -11.52 3.39 14.82
C ALA A 337 -12.23 3.56 16.17
N ASP A 338 -13.45 3.05 16.24
CA ASP A 338 -14.33 3.11 17.40
C ASP A 338 -13.90 2.14 18.52
N ILE A 339 -12.65 2.28 18.98
CA ILE A 339 -12.00 1.50 20.03
C ILE A 339 -11.70 2.40 21.24
N ILE A 340 -11.63 1.80 22.43
CA ILE A 340 -11.04 2.42 23.62
C ILE A 340 -10.31 1.38 24.48
N TYR A 341 -9.09 1.69 24.89
CA TYR A 341 -8.24 0.79 25.66
C TYR A 341 -8.26 1.11 27.16
N ILE A 342 -8.45 0.08 27.99
CA ILE A 342 -8.51 0.25 29.45
C ILE A 342 -7.46 -0.63 30.13
N GLU A 343 -6.52 0.01 30.83
CA GLU A 343 -5.55 -0.69 31.67
C GLU A 343 -6.26 -1.32 32.88
N VAL A 344 -6.06 -2.62 33.09
CA VAL A 344 -6.56 -3.37 34.25
C VAL A 344 -5.40 -3.90 35.09
N ASP A 345 -5.61 -4.01 36.40
CA ASP A 345 -4.58 -4.43 37.36
C ASP A 345 -4.35 -5.96 37.41
N ASN A 346 -5.24 -6.73 36.77
CA ASN A 346 -5.33 -8.18 36.84
C ASN A 346 -5.27 -8.80 35.42
N ARG A 347 -4.23 -9.60 35.17
CA ARG A 347 -4.04 -10.31 33.89
C ARG A 347 -5.22 -11.16 33.43
N ALA A 348 -6.05 -11.67 34.35
CA ALA A 348 -7.21 -12.50 34.00
C ALA A 348 -8.45 -11.69 33.62
N ALA A 349 -8.44 -10.38 33.85
CA ALA A 349 -9.46 -9.45 33.36
C ALA A 349 -9.09 -8.86 32.00
N ALA A 350 -7.82 -8.96 31.58
CA ALA A 350 -7.29 -8.32 30.39
C ALA A 350 -7.50 -9.14 29.12
N ASP A 351 -7.88 -8.46 28.04
CA ASP A 351 -7.91 -9.00 26.68
C ASP A 351 -6.48 -9.00 26.11
N LEU A 352 -5.73 -7.90 26.25
CA LEU A 352 -4.32 -7.81 25.85
C LEU A 352 -3.36 -7.99 27.04
N LYS A 353 -2.26 -8.73 26.87
CA LYS A 353 -1.25 -8.98 27.90
C LYS A 353 0.12 -8.61 27.35
N PHE A 354 0.64 -7.44 27.72
CA PHE A 354 1.91 -6.93 27.24
C PHE A 354 3.07 -7.42 28.12
N ILE A 355 4.04 -8.08 27.50
CA ILE A 355 5.18 -8.71 28.17
C ILE A 355 6.46 -8.19 27.53
N THR A 356 7.38 -7.64 28.34
CA THR A 356 8.77 -7.47 27.92
C THR A 356 9.62 -8.58 28.51
N TYR A 357 10.50 -9.17 27.71
CA TYR A 357 11.44 -10.21 28.15
C TYR A 357 12.87 -9.86 27.74
N LEU A 358 13.85 -10.58 28.29
CA LEU A 358 15.24 -10.47 27.92
C LEU A 358 15.59 -11.67 27.03
N GLY A 359 15.41 -11.52 25.72
CA GLY A 359 15.85 -12.51 24.74
C GLY A 359 17.38 -12.56 24.62
N THR A 360 17.88 -13.30 23.63
CA THR A 360 19.31 -13.28 23.30
C THR A 360 19.70 -11.86 22.83
N PRO A 361 20.63 -11.16 23.50
CA PRO A 361 20.95 -9.78 23.12
C PRO A 361 21.70 -9.71 21.78
N GLY A 362 21.15 -8.93 20.84
CA GLY A 362 21.73 -8.64 19.52
C GLY A 362 20.67 -8.64 18.40
N PRO A 363 20.73 -7.71 17.43
CA PRO A 363 19.85 -7.71 16.26
C PRO A 363 19.83 -9.04 15.53
N GLY A 364 18.62 -9.53 15.21
CA GLY A 364 18.40 -10.79 14.51
C GLY A 364 18.83 -12.04 15.30
N ALA A 365 19.28 -11.91 16.55
CA ALA A 365 19.62 -13.05 17.42
C ALA A 365 18.39 -13.61 18.18
N SER A 366 17.25 -12.95 18.07
CA SER A 366 15.96 -13.29 18.68
C SER A 366 14.85 -12.52 17.93
N LEU A 367 13.61 -13.00 18.01
CA LEU A 367 12.41 -12.27 17.59
C LEU A 367 12.36 -10.88 18.26
N LEU A 368 11.80 -9.88 17.56
CA LEU A 368 11.70 -8.49 18.03
C LEU A 368 10.45 -8.29 18.89
N GLY A 369 9.31 -8.65 18.29
CA GLY A 369 8.00 -8.80 18.89
C GLY A 369 7.41 -10.15 18.47
N ARG A 370 6.25 -10.46 19.03
CA ARG A 370 5.20 -11.33 18.48
C ARG A 370 3.91 -11.09 19.27
N MET A 371 2.74 -11.30 18.67
CA MET A 371 1.46 -11.26 19.37
C MET A 371 0.50 -12.33 18.84
N SER A 372 -0.11 -13.09 19.75
CA SER A 372 -1.11 -14.10 19.37
C SER A 372 -2.43 -13.42 18.97
N PRO A 373 -2.96 -13.67 17.76
CA PRO A 373 -4.22 -13.09 17.31
C PRO A 373 -5.43 -13.65 18.07
N PRO A 374 -6.63 -13.08 17.89
CA PRO A 374 -7.85 -13.62 18.49
C PRO A 374 -8.18 -15.03 17.96
N ASN A 375 -8.90 -15.81 18.77
CA ASN A 375 -9.20 -17.24 18.59
C ASN A 375 -8.01 -18.23 18.71
N GLU A 376 -6.77 -17.76 18.89
CA GLU A 376 -5.62 -18.62 19.20
C GLU A 376 -5.50 -18.95 20.71
N PRO A 377 -4.84 -20.05 21.12
CA PRO A 377 -4.75 -20.49 22.53
C PRO A 377 -4.21 -19.45 23.52
N ASN A 378 -3.37 -18.52 23.05
CA ASN A 378 -2.79 -17.43 23.84
C ASN A 378 -3.29 -16.04 23.40
N GLU A 379 -4.48 -15.94 22.79
CA GLU A 379 -5.14 -14.70 22.34
C GLU A 379 -4.76 -13.46 23.15
N GLY A 380 -4.28 -12.43 22.44
CA GLY A 380 -3.91 -11.14 23.02
C GLY A 380 -2.63 -11.13 23.86
N GLN A 381 -1.90 -12.24 23.99
CA GLN A 381 -0.56 -12.25 24.56
C GLN A 381 0.44 -11.66 23.57
N ALA A 382 1.17 -10.62 24.00
CA ALA A 382 2.16 -9.93 23.18
C ALA A 382 3.51 -9.86 23.89
N GLU A 383 4.58 -10.23 23.20
CA GLU A 383 5.90 -10.44 23.77
C GLU A 383 6.98 -9.67 23.01
N PHE A 384 7.69 -8.79 23.72
CA PHE A 384 8.68 -7.89 23.13
C PHE A 384 10.06 -8.09 23.74
N ASN A 385 11.08 -8.19 22.88
CA ASN A 385 12.46 -8.42 23.29
C ASN A 385 13.14 -7.14 23.74
N ALA A 386 12.97 -6.80 25.03
CA ALA A 386 13.66 -5.69 25.68
C ALA A 386 15.18 -5.92 25.91
N GLY A 387 15.73 -7.03 25.38
CA GLY A 387 17.16 -7.32 25.31
C GLY A 387 17.84 -6.89 24.00
N ASP A 388 17.10 -6.50 22.97
CA ASP A 388 17.66 -5.97 21.72
C ASP A 388 18.30 -4.59 21.93
N ALA A 389 19.39 -4.30 21.22
CA ALA A 389 20.14 -3.06 21.35
C ALA A 389 19.38 -1.80 20.89
N ARG A 390 18.35 -1.96 20.04
CA ARG A 390 17.45 -0.88 19.58
C ARG A 390 16.33 -0.58 20.59
N TRP A 391 16.11 -1.44 21.59
CA TRP A 391 15.11 -1.25 22.66
C TRP A 391 15.55 -0.13 23.62
N THR A 392 15.45 1.10 23.13
CA THR A 392 15.85 2.34 23.79
C THR A 392 14.66 3.26 23.87
N GLN A 393 14.71 4.27 24.74
CA GLN A 393 13.62 5.24 24.85
C GLN A 393 13.32 5.93 23.51
N ALA A 394 14.33 6.18 22.67
CA ALA A 394 14.13 6.75 21.35
C ALA A 394 13.60 5.70 20.35
N GLY A 395 14.17 4.49 20.37
CA GLY A 395 13.75 3.39 19.48
C GLY A 395 12.30 2.95 19.65
N VAL A 396 11.75 2.98 20.87
CA VAL A 396 10.32 2.69 21.12
C VAL A 396 9.42 3.94 21.05
N SER A 397 9.97 5.15 20.92
CA SER A 397 9.13 6.35 20.79
C SER A 397 8.53 6.45 19.38
N GLN A 398 7.41 7.16 19.22
CA GLN A 398 6.75 7.33 17.91
C GLN A 398 7.74 7.77 16.82
N GLY A 399 7.85 6.96 15.77
CA GLY A 399 8.81 7.12 14.67
C GLY A 399 10.15 6.40 14.81
N GLY A 400 10.43 5.77 15.96
CA GLY A 400 11.57 4.89 16.17
C GLY A 400 11.31 3.46 15.70
N PHE A 401 12.38 2.71 15.41
CA PHE A 401 12.32 1.37 14.80
C PHE A 401 11.43 0.37 15.56
N TYR A 402 11.44 0.39 16.90
CA TYR A 402 10.59 -0.51 17.68
C TYR A 402 9.14 -0.04 17.77
N PHE A 403 8.83 1.21 17.44
CA PHE A 403 7.45 1.70 17.47
C PHE A 403 6.62 1.15 16.31
N SER A 404 7.21 0.97 15.11
CA SER A 404 6.53 0.24 14.03
C SER A 404 6.30 -1.22 14.42
N THR A 405 7.23 -1.86 15.15
CA THR A 405 6.97 -3.19 15.77
C THR A 405 5.80 -3.14 16.75
N LEU A 406 5.68 -2.11 17.62
CA LEU A 406 4.52 -2.01 18.53
C LEU A 406 3.20 -1.94 17.76
N LEU A 407 3.15 -1.15 16.67
CA LEU A 407 1.97 -1.08 15.80
C LEU A 407 1.68 -2.43 15.15
N HIS A 408 2.67 -3.03 14.49
CA HIS A 408 2.58 -4.34 13.83
C HIS A 408 2.01 -5.43 14.76
N GLU A 409 2.61 -5.62 15.94
CA GLU A 409 2.15 -6.64 16.88
C GLU A 409 0.73 -6.36 17.38
N PHE A 410 0.40 -5.10 17.64
CA PHE A 410 -0.97 -4.76 18.02
C PHE A 410 -1.94 -5.04 16.87
N GLY A 411 -1.49 -4.98 15.61
CA GLY A 411 -2.27 -5.40 14.44
C GLY A 411 -2.68 -6.87 14.53
N HIS A 412 -1.75 -7.79 14.80
CA HIS A 412 -2.08 -9.18 15.11
C HIS A 412 -3.05 -9.31 16.27
N GLY A 413 -2.84 -8.52 17.35
CA GLY A 413 -3.80 -8.44 18.45
C GLY A 413 -5.22 -8.11 18.01
N HIS A 414 -5.39 -7.23 17.03
CA HIS A 414 -6.70 -6.88 16.46
C HIS A 414 -7.17 -7.83 15.35
N GLY A 415 -6.44 -8.92 15.11
CA GLY A 415 -6.78 -9.92 14.12
C GLY A 415 -6.35 -9.56 12.70
N MET A 416 -5.24 -8.84 12.54
CA MET A 416 -4.60 -8.61 11.25
C MET A 416 -3.51 -9.67 10.99
N ALA A 417 -3.29 -10.01 9.73
CA ALA A 417 -2.26 -10.96 9.31
C ALA A 417 -1.18 -10.27 8.47
N HIS A 418 -0.09 -10.99 8.16
CA HIS A 418 0.93 -10.51 7.25
C HIS A 418 0.42 -10.49 5.81
N PRO A 419 0.82 -9.51 4.98
CA PRO A 419 0.51 -9.50 3.55
C PRO A 419 1.34 -10.50 2.73
N HIS A 420 2.25 -11.26 3.34
CA HIS A 420 3.27 -12.06 2.65
C HIS A 420 3.37 -13.52 3.14
N ASP A 421 2.54 -13.93 4.10
CA ASP A 421 2.44 -15.33 4.55
C ASP A 421 1.00 -15.68 4.95
N ASN A 422 0.75 -16.97 5.18
CA ASN A 422 -0.57 -17.50 5.55
C ASN A 422 -0.74 -17.69 7.08
N GLY A 423 0.02 -16.94 7.88
CA GLY A 423 -0.09 -16.92 9.34
C GLY A 423 -1.47 -16.44 9.77
N GLY A 424 -2.14 -17.20 10.65
CA GLY A 424 -3.50 -16.86 11.07
C GLY A 424 -4.59 -17.15 10.03
N HIS A 425 -4.31 -18.00 9.03
CA HIS A 425 -5.24 -18.42 7.97
C HIS A 425 -5.59 -17.36 6.90
N SER A 426 -4.84 -16.26 6.80
CA SER A 426 -4.98 -15.30 5.69
C SER A 426 -4.51 -15.86 4.35
N THR A 427 -5.01 -15.26 3.27
CA THR A 427 -4.39 -15.32 1.94
C THR A 427 -3.19 -14.37 1.88
N ILE A 428 -2.43 -14.42 0.78
CA ILE A 428 -1.21 -13.62 0.59
C ILE A 428 -1.47 -12.51 -0.46
N MET A 429 -0.82 -11.35 -0.31
CA MET A 429 -1.00 -10.21 -1.20
C MET A 429 -0.38 -10.55 -2.56
N ARG A 430 -1.08 -10.26 -3.66
CA ARG A 430 -0.60 -10.56 -5.01
C ARG A 430 0.78 -9.92 -5.23
N GLY A 431 1.76 -10.73 -5.65
CA GLY A 431 3.15 -10.31 -5.82
C GLY A 431 3.95 -10.05 -4.52
N ALA A 432 3.45 -10.44 -3.35
CA ALA A 432 4.17 -10.34 -2.07
C ALA A 432 4.68 -11.69 -1.54
N GLU A 433 4.42 -12.77 -2.28
CA GLU A 433 4.75 -14.16 -1.95
C GLU A 433 6.19 -14.36 -1.44
N PRO A 434 6.43 -15.34 -0.53
CA PRO A 434 7.77 -15.72 -0.12
C PRO A 434 8.57 -16.26 -1.32
N SER A 435 9.63 -15.57 -1.72
CA SER A 435 10.50 -16.06 -2.80
C SER A 435 11.21 -17.35 -2.40
N ASP A 436 11.27 -18.32 -3.32
CA ASP A 436 12.02 -19.56 -3.16
C ASP A 436 13.56 -19.38 -3.28
N ASP A 437 14.02 -18.20 -3.72
CA ASP A 437 15.43 -17.80 -3.67
C ASP A 437 15.88 -17.52 -2.22
N PRO A 438 16.86 -18.25 -1.65
CA PRO A 438 17.37 -18.03 -0.30
C PRO A 438 18.21 -16.74 -0.13
N VAL A 439 18.36 -15.93 -1.17
CA VAL A 439 19.01 -14.61 -1.15
C VAL A 439 17.99 -13.47 -1.20
N GLU A 440 16.87 -13.62 -1.92
CA GLU A 440 15.75 -12.65 -1.90
C GLU A 440 14.75 -12.92 -0.76
N GLY A 441 14.63 -14.17 -0.30
CA GLY A 441 13.76 -14.59 0.81
C GLY A 441 14.30 -14.20 2.20
N ALA A 442 15.12 -13.16 2.28
CA ALA A 442 15.81 -12.71 3.47
C ALA A 442 15.01 -11.64 4.25
N VAL A 443 13.90 -12.07 4.87
CA VAL A 443 13.06 -11.28 5.80
C VAL A 443 12.44 -10.02 5.15
N GLY A 444 11.21 -10.16 4.64
CA GLY A 444 10.46 -9.04 4.04
C GLY A 444 9.23 -9.48 3.25
N GLY A 445 9.35 -10.60 2.53
CA GLY A 445 8.44 -10.92 1.42
C GLY A 445 8.76 -10.05 0.20
N GLN A 446 8.14 -10.32 -0.94
CA GLN A 446 8.21 -9.37 -2.06
C GLN A 446 7.39 -8.11 -1.74
N LEU A 447 7.60 -7.01 -2.48
CA LEU A 447 6.93 -5.73 -2.22
C LEU A 447 5.42 -5.75 -2.56
N GLY A 448 4.85 -6.83 -3.08
CA GLY A 448 3.49 -6.82 -3.63
C GLY A 448 3.43 -6.14 -5.00
N ASP A 449 2.36 -6.39 -5.75
CA ASP A 449 2.03 -5.54 -6.89
C ASP A 449 1.85 -4.08 -6.46
N TYR A 450 2.24 -3.15 -7.34
CA TYR A 450 2.31 -1.71 -7.06
C TYR A 450 3.16 -1.33 -5.83
N ASN A 451 3.96 -2.27 -5.30
CA ASN A 451 4.78 -2.14 -4.11
C ASN A 451 3.97 -1.86 -2.83
N LEU A 452 2.80 -2.49 -2.67
CA LEU A 452 1.87 -2.25 -1.55
C LEU A 452 2.26 -2.94 -0.23
N SER A 453 3.07 -4.00 -0.25
CA SER A 453 3.65 -4.63 0.94
C SER A 453 4.91 -3.87 1.40
N GLN A 454 4.70 -2.76 2.11
CA GLN A 454 5.72 -2.02 2.87
C GLN A 454 5.09 -1.14 3.96
N GLN A 455 5.84 -0.80 5.02
CA GLN A 455 5.28 -0.18 6.23
C GLN A 455 4.59 1.18 6.05
N VAL A 456 4.88 1.93 4.99
CA VAL A 456 4.13 3.17 4.67
C VAL A 456 2.71 2.93 4.14
N PHE A 457 2.38 1.69 3.77
CA PHE A 457 1.07 1.28 3.24
C PHE A 457 0.38 0.23 4.12
N THR A 458 1.13 -0.69 4.74
CA THR A 458 0.65 -1.54 5.84
C THR A 458 1.77 -1.84 6.86
N VAL A 459 1.53 -1.54 8.15
CA VAL A 459 2.45 -1.89 9.25
C VAL A 459 2.66 -3.40 9.37
N MET A 460 1.75 -4.21 8.82
CA MET A 460 1.85 -5.68 8.82
C MET A 460 2.91 -6.23 7.86
N SER A 461 3.49 -5.39 6.99
CA SER A 461 4.61 -5.82 6.15
C SER A 461 5.94 -5.84 6.92
N TYR A 462 6.75 -6.87 6.68
CA TYR A 462 8.15 -6.94 7.12
C TYR A 462 9.08 -6.06 6.27
N ASN A 463 8.61 -5.49 5.16
CA ASN A 463 9.34 -4.51 4.38
C ASN A 463 9.37 -3.16 5.12
N ASP A 464 10.33 -3.04 6.04
CA ASP A 464 10.47 -1.92 6.99
C ASP A 464 10.51 -0.54 6.29
N GLY A 465 9.83 0.46 6.86
CA GLY A 465 9.84 1.84 6.36
C GLY A 465 9.26 2.03 4.94
N TRP A 466 9.95 2.82 4.11
CA TRP A 466 9.59 3.10 2.72
C TRP A 466 10.69 2.56 1.78
N GLN A 467 10.51 1.33 1.30
CA GLN A 467 11.48 0.63 0.44
C GLN A 467 11.63 1.31 -0.93
N THR A 468 10.54 1.85 -1.48
CA THR A 468 10.54 2.56 -2.78
C THR A 468 10.88 4.05 -2.68
N SER A 469 11.36 4.52 -1.53
CA SER A 469 11.79 5.91 -1.32
C SER A 469 12.88 6.35 -2.32
N PRO A 470 12.72 7.50 -3.01
CA PRO A 470 13.69 7.97 -4.01
C PRO A 470 15.06 8.37 -3.42
N TYR A 471 15.17 8.46 -2.10
CA TYR A 471 16.41 8.73 -1.35
C TYR A 471 16.69 7.67 -0.27
N GLY A 472 16.02 6.51 -0.33
CA GLY A 472 16.16 5.39 0.59
C GLY A 472 15.46 5.57 1.95
N MET A 473 15.66 4.59 2.82
CA MET A 473 15.04 4.47 4.14
C MET A 473 16.05 4.72 5.28
N PRO A 474 15.60 4.93 6.55
CA PRO A 474 16.50 4.96 7.69
C PRO A 474 17.26 3.64 7.87
N SER A 475 18.41 3.70 8.53
CA SER A 475 19.23 2.51 8.84
C SER A 475 18.67 1.77 10.05
N SER A 476 18.34 0.48 9.92
CA SER A 476 18.02 -0.38 11.08
C SER A 476 19.27 -0.79 11.90
N GLY A 477 20.46 -0.38 11.45
CA GLY A 477 21.75 -0.61 12.09
C GLY A 477 22.50 -1.84 11.57
N ASP A 478 23.73 -2.03 12.06
CA ASP A 478 24.48 -3.27 11.81
C ASP A 478 23.97 -4.44 12.68
N ILE A 479 24.63 -5.61 12.60
CA ILE A 479 24.32 -6.79 13.44
C ILE A 479 24.54 -6.58 14.96
N LEU A 480 24.94 -5.38 15.39
CA LEU A 480 25.06 -4.93 16.78
C LEU A 480 24.19 -3.66 17.05
N ALA A 481 23.35 -3.26 16.09
CA ALA A 481 22.55 -2.04 16.02
C ALA A 481 23.37 -0.75 16.13
N GLN A 482 24.65 -0.80 15.79
CA GLN A 482 25.43 0.42 15.63
C GLN A 482 24.94 1.13 14.39
N ASN A 483 24.74 2.44 14.51
CA ASN A 483 24.19 3.30 13.46
C ASN A 483 22.73 2.95 13.07
N ALA A 484 21.94 2.42 14.01
CA ALA A 484 20.48 2.39 13.87
C ALA A 484 19.90 3.80 14.05
N ASP A 485 19.10 4.26 13.10
CA ASP A 485 18.43 5.56 13.14
C ASP A 485 17.20 5.50 14.08
N PRO A 486 17.13 6.33 15.12
CA PRO A 486 16.03 6.31 16.10
C PRO A 486 14.83 7.18 15.67
N PHE A 487 14.64 7.34 14.36
CA PHE A 487 13.61 8.16 13.73
C PHE A 487 13.37 7.68 12.30
N GLY A 488 12.29 8.15 11.69
CA GLY A 488 11.97 7.97 10.28
C GLY A 488 11.33 6.64 9.89
N TRP A 489 10.96 5.85 10.90
CA TRP A 489 10.13 4.66 10.73
C TRP A 489 8.65 5.03 10.75
N GLN A 490 7.76 4.07 10.49
CA GLN A 490 6.32 4.30 10.51
C GLN A 490 5.84 4.67 11.93
N GLY A 491 5.08 5.77 12.03
CA GLY A 491 4.66 6.38 13.29
C GLY A 491 3.15 6.29 13.58
N THR A 492 2.35 5.78 12.64
CA THR A 492 0.91 5.51 12.78
C THR A 492 0.54 4.24 12.05
N LEU A 493 -0.69 3.78 12.19
CA LEU A 493 -1.26 2.86 11.20
C LEU A 493 -1.16 3.46 9.79
N ALA A 494 -0.94 2.60 8.80
CA ALA A 494 -0.91 2.97 7.40
C ALA A 494 -2.30 2.80 6.74
N ALA A 495 -2.50 3.28 5.51
CA ALA A 495 -3.83 3.38 4.91
C ALA A 495 -4.59 2.05 4.81
N LEU A 496 -3.89 0.95 4.48
CA LEU A 496 -4.52 -0.38 4.43
C LEU A 496 -4.91 -0.85 5.83
N ASP A 497 -4.05 -0.63 6.83
CA ASP A 497 -4.32 -0.99 8.23
C ASP A 497 -5.52 -0.22 8.79
N ILE A 498 -5.65 1.06 8.43
CA ILE A 498 -6.77 1.91 8.83
C ILE A 498 -8.08 1.33 8.31
N ALA A 499 -8.14 0.94 7.03
CA ALA A 499 -9.31 0.30 6.45
C ALA A 499 -9.67 -1.02 7.19
N VAL A 500 -8.66 -1.86 7.51
CA VAL A 500 -8.85 -3.12 8.25
C VAL A 500 -9.45 -2.88 9.64
N ILE A 501 -8.88 -1.95 10.39
CA ILE A 501 -9.29 -1.67 11.77
C ILE A 501 -10.63 -0.94 11.82
N GLN A 502 -10.95 -0.12 10.82
CA GLN A 502 -12.24 0.55 10.69
C GLN A 502 -13.37 -0.41 10.31
N ASP A 503 -13.14 -1.39 9.43
CA ASP A 503 -14.14 -2.41 9.11
C ASP A 503 -14.47 -3.28 10.35
N LYS A 504 -13.43 -3.78 11.03
CA LYS A 504 -13.58 -4.60 12.25
C LYS A 504 -14.26 -3.87 13.41
N TYR A 505 -13.92 -2.60 13.66
CA TYR A 505 -14.28 -1.90 14.91
C TYR A 505 -15.14 -0.64 14.70
N GLY A 506 -15.45 -0.25 13.47
CA GLY A 506 -16.16 0.99 13.14
C GLY A 506 -15.25 2.21 13.03
N VAL A 507 -15.69 3.23 12.29
CA VAL A 507 -14.92 4.44 11.95
C VAL A 507 -14.95 5.49 13.07
N ASN A 508 -13.81 6.06 13.45
CA ASN A 508 -13.75 7.17 14.41
C ASN A 508 -13.85 8.55 13.74
N GLU A 509 -15.08 8.94 13.38
CA GLU A 509 -15.39 10.26 12.79
C GLU A 509 -15.11 11.45 13.74
N GLU A 510 -14.85 11.22 15.03
CA GLU A 510 -14.59 12.31 16.01
C GLU A 510 -13.14 12.78 16.02
N TYR A 511 -12.19 11.97 15.53
CA TYR A 511 -10.78 12.31 15.55
C TYR A 511 -10.48 13.38 14.51
N ASN A 512 -9.79 14.43 14.95
CA ASN A 512 -9.32 15.51 14.08
C ASN A 512 -10.40 16.32 13.31
N ALA A 513 -11.71 16.07 13.51
CA ALA A 513 -12.83 16.65 12.75
C ALA A 513 -13.05 18.19 12.86
N GLY A 514 -12.04 18.98 12.51
CA GLY A 514 -12.01 20.42 12.39
C GLY A 514 -10.82 20.84 11.54
N ALA A 515 -10.67 22.14 11.24
CA ALA A 515 -9.62 22.61 10.33
C ALA A 515 -8.20 22.38 10.88
N ASN A 516 -7.45 21.48 10.25
CA ASN A 516 -6.17 20.95 10.70
C ASN A 516 -5.01 21.26 9.76
N ILE A 517 -3.79 21.22 10.30
CA ILE A 517 -2.56 21.52 9.55
C ILE A 517 -1.49 20.45 9.83
N TYR A 518 -1.29 19.58 8.84
CA TYR A 518 -0.36 18.46 8.83
C TYR A 518 1.03 18.94 8.38
N SER A 519 1.87 19.31 9.36
CA SER A 519 3.16 19.95 9.09
C SER A 519 4.31 18.95 8.89
N MET A 520 4.85 18.91 7.67
CA MET A 520 6.00 18.09 7.26
C MET A 520 7.31 18.56 7.94
N LYS A 521 8.27 17.64 8.10
CA LYS A 521 9.58 17.93 8.72
C LYS A 521 10.62 18.32 7.66
N ASP A 522 11.62 19.09 8.08
CA ASP A 522 12.76 19.52 7.24
C ASP A 522 14.12 18.94 7.74
N VAL A 523 14.08 18.10 8.78
CA VAL A 523 15.27 17.52 9.42
C VAL A 523 14.99 16.09 9.88
N ASN A 524 15.90 15.17 9.58
CA ASN A 524 15.92 13.82 10.15
C ASN A 524 16.37 13.86 11.61
N ALA A 525 15.41 13.74 12.52
CA ALA A 525 15.59 13.82 13.97
C ALA A 525 14.44 13.10 14.71
N PRO A 526 14.58 12.76 16.01
CA PRO A 526 13.49 12.19 16.81
C PRO A 526 12.18 12.99 16.69
N GLY A 527 11.08 12.31 16.40
CA GLY A 527 9.79 12.94 16.05
C GLY A 527 9.60 13.26 14.56
N THR A 528 10.49 12.74 13.71
CA THR A 528 10.31 12.63 12.24
C THR A 528 9.94 11.18 11.92
N PHE A 529 8.88 10.99 11.15
CA PHE A 529 8.32 9.69 10.81
C PHE A 529 7.34 9.79 9.64
N TYR A 530 7.04 8.65 9.02
CA TYR A 530 5.92 8.50 8.10
C TYR A 530 4.64 8.24 8.88
N GLN A 531 3.51 8.77 8.41
CA GLN A 531 2.19 8.56 9.00
C GLN A 531 1.11 8.62 7.92
N THR A 532 -0.02 7.98 8.16
CA THR A 532 -1.22 8.16 7.36
C THR A 532 -2.17 9.12 8.07
N ILE A 533 -2.71 10.08 7.33
CA ILE A 533 -3.72 11.00 7.84
C ILE A 533 -5.06 10.27 7.90
N TRP A 534 -5.58 10.13 9.12
CA TRP A 534 -7.01 9.96 9.37
C TRP A 534 -7.55 11.29 9.89
N ASP A 535 -8.60 11.80 9.24
CA ASP A 535 -9.30 13.02 9.63
C ASP A 535 -10.81 12.82 9.48
N GLY A 536 -11.58 13.10 10.54
CA GLY A 536 -13.04 13.03 10.55
C GLY A 536 -13.73 14.17 9.79
N GLY A 537 -12.96 15.13 9.27
CA GLY A 537 -13.39 16.13 8.30
C GLY A 537 -13.24 17.56 8.80
N GLY A 538 -12.88 18.47 7.89
CA GLY A 538 -12.59 19.84 8.26
C GLY A 538 -12.46 20.75 7.05
N THR A 539 -11.33 21.44 6.99
CA THR A 539 -10.83 22.11 5.79
C THR A 539 -9.34 22.22 6.02
N ASP A 540 -8.62 21.26 5.48
CA ASP A 540 -7.38 20.75 6.07
C ASP A 540 -6.21 20.98 5.14
N GLU A 541 -5.00 21.01 5.69
CA GLU A 541 -3.81 21.42 4.95
C GLU A 541 -2.60 20.53 5.23
N ILE A 542 -1.99 19.92 4.20
CA ILE A 542 -0.61 19.45 4.30
C ILE A 542 0.31 20.64 4.03
N ARG A 543 1.21 20.93 4.99
CA ARG A 543 2.12 22.08 4.91
C ARG A 543 3.57 21.68 5.05
N TYR A 544 4.40 22.15 4.13
CA TYR A 544 5.84 22.20 4.23
C TYR A 544 6.31 23.65 4.06
N THR A 545 7.32 24.09 4.82
CA THR A 545 7.87 25.46 4.72
C THR A 545 9.40 25.48 4.77
N GLY A 546 10.04 24.38 4.39
CA GLY A 546 11.51 24.30 4.31
C GLY A 546 12.02 24.79 2.95
N ALA A 547 13.31 24.59 2.69
CA ALA A 547 13.96 25.05 1.46
C ALA A 547 14.45 23.89 0.56
N ARG A 548 13.85 22.71 0.73
CA ARG A 548 14.06 21.54 -0.13
C ARG A 548 12.91 21.42 -1.10
N GLU A 549 13.16 20.73 -2.20
CA GLU A 549 12.12 20.17 -3.06
C GLU A 549 11.21 19.25 -2.21
N ALA A 550 9.90 19.43 -2.33
CA ALA A 550 8.87 18.65 -1.67
C ALA A 550 7.80 18.18 -2.65
N LEU A 551 7.24 17.01 -2.38
CA LEU A 551 6.07 16.48 -3.06
C LEU A 551 4.92 16.45 -2.05
N ILE A 552 3.80 17.09 -2.38
CA ILE A 552 2.53 16.94 -1.67
C ILE A 552 1.51 16.36 -2.64
N ASP A 553 0.84 15.29 -2.22
CA ASP A 553 -0.22 14.65 -2.99
C ASP A 553 -1.46 14.52 -2.10
N LEU A 554 -2.54 15.17 -2.50
CA LEU A 554 -3.79 15.24 -1.73
C LEU A 554 -4.75 14.07 -2.03
N ARG A 555 -4.34 13.10 -2.84
CA ARG A 555 -5.17 11.92 -3.18
C ARG A 555 -5.12 10.87 -2.07
N ALA A 556 -6.30 10.48 -1.61
CA ALA A 556 -6.50 9.40 -0.65
C ALA A 556 -6.12 8.02 -1.23
N ALA A 557 -5.80 7.07 -0.36
CA ALA A 557 -5.63 5.68 -0.72
C ALA A 557 -6.90 5.09 -1.37
N SER A 558 -6.78 4.47 -2.54
CA SER A 558 -7.93 3.87 -3.24
C SER A 558 -8.31 2.48 -2.76
N LEU A 559 -7.41 1.82 -2.01
CA LEU A 559 -7.55 0.43 -1.54
C LEU A 559 -7.72 -0.56 -2.71
N GLN A 560 -7.10 -0.31 -3.87
CA GLN A 560 -7.05 -1.24 -5.01
C GLN A 560 -5.60 -1.63 -5.33
N TYR A 561 -5.39 -2.70 -6.10
CA TYR A 561 -4.09 -3.00 -6.72
C TYR A 561 -3.83 -2.00 -7.85
N GLU A 562 -3.41 -0.79 -7.48
CA GLU A 562 -3.02 0.27 -8.40
C GLU A 562 -2.00 1.23 -7.76
N GLU A 563 -1.43 2.14 -8.55
CA GLU A 563 -0.61 3.23 -8.01
C GLU A 563 -1.50 4.15 -7.17
N GLY A 564 -1.20 4.29 -5.88
CA GLY A 564 -2.08 4.95 -4.92
C GLY A 564 -2.99 4.01 -4.12
N GLY A 565 -2.90 2.68 -4.31
CA GLY A 565 -3.65 1.70 -3.51
C GLY A 565 -3.49 1.86 -1.99
N GLY A 566 -2.25 2.12 -1.54
CA GLY A 566 -1.91 2.48 -0.15
C GLY A 566 -1.83 3.99 0.12
N GLY A 567 -2.26 4.82 -0.84
CA GLY A 567 -2.10 6.28 -0.83
C GLY A 567 -0.79 6.75 -1.45
N PHE A 568 -0.70 8.05 -1.73
CA PHE A 568 0.51 8.68 -2.27
C PHE A 568 1.34 9.29 -1.15
N VAL A 569 2.66 9.03 -1.13
CA VAL A 569 3.55 9.54 -0.08
C VAL A 569 3.93 10.98 -0.39
N SER A 570 3.40 11.92 0.39
CA SER A 570 3.86 13.30 0.47
C SER A 570 5.14 13.39 1.29
N TYR A 571 6.23 13.93 0.76
CA TYR A 571 7.55 13.99 1.42
C TYR A 571 8.37 15.24 1.08
N ALA A 572 9.35 15.58 1.92
CA ALA A 572 10.39 16.56 1.61
C ALA A 572 11.71 15.83 1.27
N TYR A 573 12.44 16.26 0.24
CA TYR A 573 13.51 15.46 -0.33
C TYR A 573 14.66 15.16 0.66
N GLY A 574 14.92 13.87 0.88
CA GLY A 574 15.92 13.39 1.84
C GLY A 574 15.43 13.35 3.29
N ILE A 575 14.14 13.59 3.55
CA ILE A 575 13.52 13.47 4.88
C ILE A 575 12.83 12.11 4.99
N PHE A 576 13.21 11.33 6.00
CA PHE A 576 12.58 10.07 6.32
C PHE A 576 11.29 10.32 7.09
N GLY A 577 10.29 10.89 6.42
CA GLY A 577 9.01 11.21 7.04
C GLY A 577 8.14 12.04 6.12
N GLY A 578 6.84 11.88 6.28
CA GLY A 578 5.87 12.29 5.30
C GLY A 578 4.46 11.84 5.66
N TYR A 579 3.54 12.01 4.73
CA TYR A 579 2.12 11.71 4.87
C TYR A 579 1.62 10.85 3.71
N THR A 580 0.89 9.78 4.00
CA THR A 580 -0.15 9.27 3.07
C THR A 580 -1.51 9.70 3.61
N ILE A 581 -2.58 9.56 2.82
CA ILE A 581 -3.96 9.91 3.22
C ILE A 581 -4.80 8.64 3.20
N ALA A 582 -5.55 8.36 4.29
CA ALA A 582 -6.39 7.18 4.38
C ALA A 582 -7.59 7.26 3.42
N ASN A 583 -8.16 6.11 3.05
CA ASN A 583 -9.38 6.08 2.25
C ASN A 583 -10.52 6.82 2.95
N GLY A 584 -11.36 7.53 2.17
CA GLY A 584 -12.47 8.32 2.68
C GLY A 584 -12.10 9.68 3.31
N VAL A 585 -10.81 9.95 3.54
CA VAL A 585 -10.33 11.26 4.00
C VAL A 585 -10.18 12.21 2.80
N VAL A 586 -10.57 13.46 2.97
CA VAL A 586 -10.31 14.55 2.03
C VAL A 586 -9.39 15.55 2.71
N ILE A 587 -8.36 16.02 2.00
CA ILE A 587 -7.54 17.16 2.40
C ILE A 587 -7.63 18.18 1.28
N GLU A 588 -8.06 19.40 1.59
CA GLU A 588 -8.37 20.41 0.57
C GLU A 588 -7.18 21.29 0.21
N ASN A 589 -6.17 21.42 1.07
CA ASN A 589 -5.14 22.44 0.90
C ASN A 589 -3.72 21.87 0.95
N ALA A 590 -2.84 22.48 0.16
CA ALA A 590 -1.43 22.22 0.18
C ALA A 590 -0.65 23.54 0.18
N THR A 591 0.46 23.57 0.91
CA THR A 591 1.40 24.68 0.85
C THR A 591 2.81 24.15 1.00
N THR A 592 3.67 24.41 0.02
CA THR A 592 5.08 24.02 0.02
C THR A 592 5.98 25.23 0.26
N GLY A 593 7.29 25.12 -0.03
CA GLY A 593 8.33 25.84 0.69
C GLY A 593 9.10 26.87 -0.13
N GLY A 594 10.38 26.56 -0.31
CA GLY A 594 11.37 27.37 -1.02
C GLY A 594 12.21 26.51 -1.99
N GLY A 595 11.69 25.33 -2.33
CA GLY A 595 12.27 24.37 -3.27
C GLY A 595 11.47 24.33 -4.57
N ASN A 596 11.94 23.58 -5.56
CA ASN A 596 11.12 23.30 -6.75
C ASN A 596 10.16 22.16 -6.38
N ASP A 597 8.92 22.51 -6.08
CA ASP A 597 7.99 21.63 -5.39
C ASP A 597 6.94 21.07 -6.37
N LEU A 598 6.40 19.88 -6.06
CA LEU A 598 5.31 19.25 -6.81
C LEU A 598 4.08 19.13 -5.90
N ILE A 599 2.95 19.67 -6.35
CA ILE A 599 1.68 19.60 -5.65
C ILE A 599 0.62 18.99 -6.56
N HIS A 600 0.07 17.85 -6.13
CA HIS A 600 -1.11 17.25 -6.71
C HIS A 600 -2.32 17.49 -5.81
N GLY A 601 -3.37 18.06 -6.39
CA GLY A 601 -4.70 18.19 -5.80
C GLY A 601 -5.47 16.87 -5.77
N ASN A 602 -6.79 16.95 -5.74
CA ASN A 602 -7.70 15.80 -5.77
C ASN A 602 -9.01 16.18 -6.50
N GLU A 603 -10.13 15.53 -6.18
CA GLU A 603 -11.44 15.80 -6.80
C GLU A 603 -12.30 16.81 -5.98
N ALA A 604 -11.69 17.47 -4.98
CA ALA A 604 -12.32 18.49 -4.16
C ALA A 604 -11.74 19.87 -4.47
N ALA A 605 -12.51 20.93 -4.17
CA ALA A 605 -12.06 22.30 -4.41
C ALA A 605 -10.82 22.64 -3.56
N ASN A 606 -9.65 22.75 -4.19
CA ASN A 606 -8.38 22.87 -3.49
C ASN A 606 -7.84 24.31 -3.38
N THR A 607 -6.99 24.56 -2.38
CA THR A 607 -6.04 25.69 -2.42
C THR A 607 -4.60 25.19 -2.34
N LEU A 608 -3.87 25.35 -3.45
CA LEU A 608 -2.50 24.86 -3.64
C LEU A 608 -1.54 26.04 -3.74
N LYS A 609 -0.41 25.99 -3.03
CA LYS A 609 0.59 27.09 -2.99
C LYS A 609 2.02 26.58 -3.06
N GLY A 610 2.75 26.92 -4.12
CA GLY A 610 4.18 26.61 -4.26
C GLY A 610 5.07 27.49 -3.37
N ASN A 611 4.76 28.79 -3.35
CA ASN A 611 5.47 29.91 -2.74
C ASN A 611 6.72 30.39 -3.46
N ALA A 612 7.78 29.58 -3.54
CA ALA A 612 9.05 30.02 -4.12
C ALA A 612 9.94 28.86 -4.55
N GLY A 613 10.46 28.95 -5.76
CA GLY A 613 10.97 27.81 -6.51
C GLY A 613 10.28 27.75 -7.86
N ASN A 614 10.70 26.84 -8.73
CA ASN A 614 10.00 26.59 -9.99
C ASN A 614 9.04 25.41 -9.76
N ASP A 615 7.80 25.71 -9.41
CA ASP A 615 6.86 24.76 -8.85
C ASP A 615 5.93 24.15 -9.90
N ILE A 616 5.43 22.93 -9.64
CA ILE A 616 4.43 22.26 -10.47
C ILE A 616 3.17 22.01 -9.62
N LEU A 617 2.06 22.64 -9.99
CA LEU A 617 0.77 22.52 -9.28
C LEU A 617 -0.29 21.98 -10.25
N GLY A 618 -0.95 20.88 -9.90
CA GLY A 618 -2.14 20.38 -10.62
C GLY A 618 -3.36 20.30 -9.70
N GLY A 619 -4.46 20.97 -10.04
CA GLY A 619 -5.73 20.89 -9.29
C GLY A 619 -6.46 19.57 -9.44
N PHE A 620 -6.41 19.00 -10.65
CA PHE A 620 -7.19 17.83 -11.12
C PHE A 620 -8.69 18.09 -11.27
N GLY A 621 -9.48 18.09 -10.20
CA GLY A 621 -10.93 18.21 -10.28
C GLY A 621 -11.51 19.01 -9.13
N GLY A 622 -12.28 20.05 -9.40
CA GLY A 622 -12.75 20.91 -8.31
C GLY A 622 -13.24 22.28 -8.75
N ASN A 623 -12.90 23.29 -7.95
CA ASN A 623 -12.98 24.71 -8.32
C ASN A 623 -11.83 25.36 -7.57
N ASP A 624 -10.66 25.29 -8.18
CA ASP A 624 -9.40 25.28 -7.45
C ASP A 624 -8.74 26.65 -7.44
N ARG A 625 -7.84 26.83 -6.49
CA ARG A 625 -7.00 28.01 -6.38
C ARG A 625 -5.55 27.60 -6.33
N LEU A 626 -4.85 27.82 -7.44
CA LEU A 626 -3.43 27.56 -7.57
C LEU A 626 -2.66 28.89 -7.50
N GLU A 627 -1.70 28.98 -6.59
CA GLU A 627 -0.74 30.08 -6.48
C GLU A 627 0.66 29.48 -6.65
N GLY A 628 1.35 29.75 -7.77
CA GLY A 628 2.75 29.34 -7.97
C GLY A 628 3.64 30.09 -6.97
N GLY A 629 3.94 31.35 -7.28
CA GLY A 629 4.52 32.30 -6.34
C GLY A 629 5.71 33.06 -6.89
N ALA A 630 6.90 32.46 -6.83
CA ALA A 630 8.15 33.14 -7.18
C ALA A 630 9.21 32.16 -7.73
N GLY A 631 9.25 32.07 -9.05
CA GLY A 631 10.09 31.23 -9.90
C GLY A 631 9.33 30.97 -11.20
N ASP A 632 9.86 30.16 -12.11
CA ASP A 632 9.14 29.86 -13.37
C ASP A 632 8.20 28.66 -13.14
N ASP A 633 6.92 28.93 -12.89
CA ASP A 633 5.95 27.93 -12.38
C ASP A 633 5.10 27.26 -13.48
N LEU A 634 4.63 26.04 -13.22
CA LEU A 634 3.73 25.26 -14.08
C LEU A 634 2.42 24.93 -13.34
N LEU A 635 1.29 25.48 -13.80
CA LEU A 635 -0.01 25.32 -13.16
C LEU A 635 -1.02 24.65 -14.10
N ASP A 636 -1.75 23.64 -13.62
CA ASP A 636 -2.94 23.06 -14.27
C ASP A 636 -4.18 23.22 -13.39
N GLY A 637 -5.23 23.85 -13.92
CA GLY A 637 -6.54 23.86 -13.26
C GLY A 637 -7.21 22.49 -13.30
N GLY A 638 -7.00 21.73 -14.38
CA GLY A 638 -7.72 20.47 -14.60
C GLY A 638 -9.18 20.70 -14.99
N LEU A 639 -10.11 20.19 -14.17
CA LEU A 639 -11.56 20.17 -14.37
C LEU A 639 -12.32 20.93 -13.27
N GLY A 640 -12.48 22.24 -13.43
CA GLY A 640 -13.26 23.01 -12.46
C GLY A 640 -13.65 24.38 -12.94
N ASN A 641 -14.02 25.29 -12.03
CA ASN A 641 -13.98 26.72 -12.35
C ASN A 641 -12.84 27.36 -11.56
N ASP A 642 -11.68 27.45 -12.20
CA ASP A 642 -10.41 27.51 -11.48
C ASP A 642 -9.80 28.92 -11.48
N ASN A 643 -8.89 29.15 -10.53
CA ASN A 643 -8.23 30.44 -10.31
C ASN A 643 -6.73 30.22 -10.20
N LEU A 644 -6.06 30.32 -11.35
CA LEU A 644 -4.65 30.08 -11.52
C LEU A 644 -3.89 31.40 -11.43
N ILE A 645 -2.90 31.45 -10.56
CA ILE A 645 -2.02 32.60 -10.34
C ILE A 645 -0.59 32.10 -10.44
N GLY A 646 0.14 32.59 -11.44
CA GLY A 646 1.59 32.36 -11.57
C GLY A 646 2.33 33.11 -10.46
N GLY A 647 2.88 34.29 -10.76
CA GLY A 647 3.42 35.18 -9.75
C GLY A 647 4.58 36.03 -10.27
N ASP A 648 5.75 35.88 -9.65
CA ASP A 648 7.01 36.49 -10.10
C ASP A 648 7.83 35.44 -10.88
N GLY A 649 7.69 35.37 -12.19
CA GLY A 649 8.23 34.26 -12.98
C GLY A 649 7.99 34.33 -14.48
N ALA A 650 8.49 33.37 -15.25
CA ALA A 650 8.01 33.10 -16.62
C ALA A 650 7.06 31.89 -16.60
N ASP A 651 5.81 32.13 -16.20
CA ASP A 651 4.90 31.06 -15.78
C ASP A 651 4.15 30.41 -16.95
N THR A 652 3.77 29.14 -16.79
CA THR A 652 2.92 28.40 -17.73
C THR A 652 1.65 27.92 -17.03
N LEU A 653 0.53 28.59 -17.34
CA LEU A 653 -0.80 28.30 -16.80
C LEU A 653 -1.63 27.57 -17.86
N THR A 654 -2.16 26.39 -17.52
CA THR A 654 -3.03 25.59 -18.38
C THR A 654 -4.34 25.28 -17.67
N ASP A 655 -5.43 25.22 -18.43
CA ASP A 655 -6.74 24.76 -17.98
C ASP A 655 -7.39 23.97 -19.12
N THR A 656 -8.07 22.88 -18.77
CA THR A 656 -8.67 21.94 -19.71
C THR A 656 -10.18 21.80 -19.55
N GLY A 657 -10.77 22.48 -18.57
CA GLY A 657 -12.12 22.28 -18.10
C GLY A 657 -13.00 23.53 -18.16
N GLY A 658 -13.89 23.61 -17.19
CA GLY A 658 -14.54 24.84 -16.77
C GLY A 658 -15.52 25.58 -17.66
N THR A 659 -16.10 26.59 -17.02
CA THR A 659 -17.01 27.55 -17.62
C THR A 659 -16.75 28.99 -17.17
N SER A 660 -15.81 29.23 -16.26
CA SER A 660 -15.69 30.51 -15.56
C SER A 660 -14.30 30.80 -14.99
N ASP A 661 -13.29 30.43 -15.76
CA ASP A 661 -11.92 30.29 -15.26
C ASP A 661 -11.15 31.61 -15.28
N GLN A 662 -10.22 31.77 -14.34
CA GLN A 662 -9.42 32.96 -14.14
C GLN A 662 -7.94 32.60 -14.14
N MET A 663 -7.16 33.26 -15.01
CA MET A 663 -5.72 33.08 -15.09
C MET A 663 -5.00 34.42 -14.96
N TYR A 664 -4.01 34.47 -14.08
CA TYR A 664 -3.21 35.66 -13.82
C TYR A 664 -1.72 35.26 -13.76
N GLY A 665 -0.97 35.39 -14.86
CA GLY A 665 0.49 35.17 -14.85
C GLY A 665 1.23 36.18 -13.95
N GLN A 666 0.75 37.43 -13.91
CA GLN A 666 1.29 38.55 -13.13
C GLN A 666 2.61 39.15 -13.67
N ASN A 667 3.77 38.77 -13.12
CA ASN A 667 5.04 39.49 -13.29
C ASN A 667 6.08 38.67 -14.09
N GLY A 668 5.86 38.52 -15.40
CA GLY A 668 6.93 38.15 -16.32
C GLY A 668 6.50 37.95 -17.76
N ASP A 669 7.09 36.94 -18.41
CA ASP A 669 6.85 36.57 -19.81
C ASP A 669 6.03 35.26 -19.87
N ASP A 670 4.74 35.35 -19.49
CA ASP A 670 3.88 34.20 -19.18
C ASP A 670 3.21 33.55 -20.41
N VAL A 671 2.85 32.27 -20.27
CA VAL A 671 2.11 31.46 -21.25
C VAL A 671 0.81 30.95 -20.63
N LEU A 672 -0.33 31.47 -21.11
CA LEU A 672 -1.66 31.07 -20.65
C LEU A 672 -2.38 30.26 -21.75
N THR A 673 -2.78 29.02 -21.44
CA THR A 673 -3.39 28.06 -22.38
C THR A 673 -4.75 27.60 -21.88
N ILE A 674 -5.79 27.71 -22.72
CA ILE A 674 -7.13 27.17 -22.43
C ILE A 674 -7.51 26.13 -23.49
N THR A 675 -7.72 24.90 -23.06
CA THR A 675 -8.24 23.80 -23.89
C THR A 675 -9.73 23.62 -23.61
N ARG A 676 -10.56 23.41 -24.63
CA ARG A 676 -12.02 23.25 -24.45
C ARG A 676 -12.60 22.12 -25.28
N ALA A 677 -13.49 21.34 -24.66
CA ALA A 677 -14.49 20.58 -25.39
C ALA A 677 -15.40 21.53 -26.21
N THR A 678 -15.78 21.12 -27.42
CA THR A 678 -16.47 21.96 -28.39
C THR A 678 -17.93 22.27 -28.00
N GLY A 679 -18.15 23.33 -27.22
CA GLY A 679 -19.51 23.83 -26.93
C GLY A 679 -19.66 24.81 -25.76
N GLY A 680 -18.65 24.95 -24.89
CA GLY A 680 -18.74 25.79 -23.67
C GLY A 680 -18.92 27.29 -23.95
N THR A 681 -19.96 27.89 -23.36
CA THR A 681 -20.23 29.34 -23.39
C THR A 681 -19.98 29.96 -22.02
N GLY A 682 -18.71 30.03 -21.63
CA GLY A 682 -18.25 30.59 -20.35
C GLY A 682 -17.76 32.04 -20.42
N ASN A 683 -17.62 32.68 -19.25
CA ASN A 683 -17.00 34.00 -19.08
C ASN A 683 -15.59 33.83 -18.51
N PHE A 684 -14.57 34.28 -19.22
CA PHE A 684 -13.17 34.08 -18.87
C PHE A 684 -12.48 35.41 -18.59
N VAL A 685 -11.54 35.43 -17.64
CA VAL A 685 -10.69 36.59 -17.35
C VAL A 685 -9.23 36.19 -17.57
N LEU A 686 -8.58 36.94 -18.46
CA LEU A 686 -7.15 36.96 -18.76
C LEU A 686 -6.65 38.40 -18.51
#